data_AF-A0AA96TS10-F1
#
_entry.id   AF-A0AA96TS10-F1
#
_cell.length_a   1.000
_cell.length_b   1.000
_cell.length_c   1.000
_cell.angle_alpha   90.00
_cell.angle_beta   90.00
_cell.angle_gamma   90.00
#
_symmetry.space_group_name_H-M   'P 1'
#
loop_
_entity.id
_entity.type
_entity.pdbx_description
1 polymer ?
#
loop_
_entity_poly.entity_id
_entity_poly.type
_entity_poly.pdbx_seq_one_letter_code
_entity_poly.pdbx_strand_id
1 'polypeptide(L)'
;MVDAPANDSGGWPGLRLLSRFPTWFRFLVVTLVVFVCGVIASRPAGATDDRPLSGEVAAAAKAVQAMTHPSRTHDPLDDFPADFGQVQGRSPMVVRTADGSLRAFHPDGECSGPAGETEWDFSLACKAHDLGYDLLRYAESKGQPLGPDARRDVDAQLSRDMQARCHENPRGSESQCRAVAQLYAGGLGFNSWRQRWGPPGHEPVLAWGFGSAMVVFLLLARLPGRRRKETAPAEFEPRPASQDRYATFLRLASLGLVVLGQSVLTVMHWAGVSANWLWLLTWALQAVTVFFFAGGHANLLSWQEVQADHGGYGRYLSSRISWLLRPVLGFVLAWLVLPLPLELLDVPKVRVEAFGRLIAYPLWFLGVYLVAVAVTPLMAWLHGRLRLGTPLALVVVMVSVDGVRAVFDWRTGGYLNLLLGAVFLQQLGFFYADGSLRRISRKVLGVVASLTVPVLLALITYGGYPRTMMALPGEASSNLSPPTVCLLVLAIGQICLVALLRDRTSTWLAGTRQWNVVAFARAAPMTVYLGYLTVLAAVVGVLGLLDAPDAAAFTVADWLARPRWLAVLVLLLMPVLLLFHRFERHASLFPGARWTTAESHRSRLAATLGVAFGALGVLGFVATGFAGTSATLIVLQVDPLQNLVHLLLGWYLLHTARAGTCHGRRSWLLAAMACVPPLLVLEPNTLGVVLHVATIVLALMAAVSKQHPSDKAEHRQPQEALV
;
A
#
# COMPACT_ATOMS: atom_id res chain seq x y z
N MET A 1 -28.91 30.65 34.59
CA MET A 1 -27.63 30.78 33.88
C MET A 1 -26.68 29.74 34.42
N VAL A 2 -26.56 28.62 33.73
CA VAL A 2 -25.52 27.61 33.98
C VAL A 2 -24.89 27.38 32.61
N ASP A 3 -23.68 27.90 32.43
CA ASP A 3 -22.93 27.79 31.19
C ASP A 3 -22.63 26.31 30.91
N ALA A 4 -23.29 25.78 29.88
CA ALA A 4 -22.94 24.49 29.31
C ALA A 4 -21.55 24.63 28.64
N PRO A 5 -20.59 23.74 28.94
CA PRO A 5 -19.27 23.81 28.31
C PRO A 5 -19.42 23.66 26.79
N ALA A 6 -18.81 24.59 26.07
CA ALA A 6 -18.77 24.62 24.62
C ALA A 6 -18.38 23.23 24.06
N ASN A 7 -19.28 22.64 23.29
CA ASN A 7 -19.06 21.35 22.64
C ASN A 7 -17.96 21.51 21.59
N ASP A 8 -16.74 21.19 22.00
CA ASP A 8 -15.49 21.52 21.34
C ASP A 8 -15.22 20.54 20.19
N SER A 9 -15.23 21.06 18.96
CA SER A 9 -15.11 20.29 17.71
C SER A 9 -14.00 19.21 17.71
N GLY A 10 -14.42 17.95 17.55
CA GLY A 10 -13.61 16.73 17.79
C GLY A 10 -12.65 16.31 16.67
N GLY A 11 -11.44 16.89 16.62
CA GLY A 11 -10.31 16.36 15.82
C GLY A 11 -9.33 15.48 16.63
N TRP A 12 -8.31 14.86 15.99
CA TRP A 12 -7.19 14.24 16.74
C TRP A 12 -6.48 15.32 17.57
N PRO A 13 -6.06 15.08 18.83
CA PRO A 13 -5.42 16.12 19.66
C PRO A 13 -4.25 16.79 18.96
N GLY A 14 -3.43 16.02 18.25
CA GLY A 14 -2.33 16.57 17.46
C GLY A 14 -2.75 17.25 16.15
N LEU A 15 -3.89 16.91 15.51
CA LEU A 15 -4.40 17.64 14.33
C LEU A 15 -5.12 18.90 14.77
N ARG A 16 -5.77 18.87 15.95
CA ARG A 16 -6.30 20.04 16.64
C ARG A 16 -5.16 20.98 16.99
N LEU A 17 -4.09 20.46 17.60
CA LEU A 17 -2.87 21.21 17.86
C LEU A 17 -2.26 21.76 16.56
N LEU A 18 -2.10 20.94 15.52
CA LEU A 18 -1.60 21.37 14.21
C LEU A 18 -2.50 22.45 13.59
N SER A 19 -3.83 22.31 13.72
CA SER A 19 -4.83 23.26 13.25
C SER A 19 -4.92 24.55 14.07
N ARG A 20 -4.24 24.63 15.22
CA ARG A 20 -4.08 25.87 16.00
C ARG A 20 -2.90 26.70 15.49
N PHE A 21 -1.92 26.09 14.82
CA PHE A 21 -0.77 26.80 14.28
C PHE A 21 -1.08 27.51 12.94
N PRO A 22 -0.30 28.53 12.55
CA PRO A 22 -0.44 29.21 11.26
C PRO A 22 -0.25 28.26 10.06
N THR A 23 -0.82 28.61 8.91
CA THR A 23 -0.72 27.82 7.66
C THR A 23 0.73 27.52 7.26
N TRP A 24 1.66 28.47 7.46
CA TRP A 24 3.08 28.27 7.14
C TRP A 24 3.73 27.17 8.00
N PHE A 25 3.38 27.09 9.28
CA PHE A 25 3.91 26.06 10.18
C PHE A 25 3.36 24.68 9.83
N ARG A 26 2.06 24.60 9.49
CA ARG A 26 1.44 23.36 9.00
C ARG A 26 2.08 22.90 7.70
N PHE A 27 2.32 23.85 6.78
CA PHE A 27 3.01 23.58 5.53
C PHE A 27 4.41 23.03 5.81
N LEU A 28 5.19 23.66 6.69
CA LEU A 28 6.55 23.21 7.03
C LEU A 28 6.56 21.80 7.64
N VAL A 29 5.70 21.52 8.62
CA VAL A 29 5.62 20.19 9.26
C VAL A 29 5.17 19.12 8.26
N VAL A 30 4.12 19.37 7.48
CA VAL A 30 3.66 18.41 6.47
C VAL A 30 4.72 18.22 5.38
N THR A 31 5.37 19.28 4.93
CA THR A 31 6.46 19.21 3.95
C THR A 31 7.62 18.39 4.47
N LEU A 32 8.01 18.57 5.74
CA LEU A 32 9.07 17.79 6.34
C LEU A 32 8.70 16.30 6.43
N VAL A 33 7.50 15.97 6.91
CA VAL A 33 7.03 14.57 6.99
C VAL A 33 6.96 13.94 5.60
N VAL A 34 6.43 14.66 4.62
CA VAL A 34 6.32 14.16 3.24
C VAL A 34 7.67 14.06 2.57
N PHE A 35 8.58 14.99 2.81
CA PHE A 35 9.95 14.90 2.32
C PHE A 35 10.62 13.64 2.88
N VAL A 36 10.49 13.39 4.19
CA VAL A 36 11.00 12.16 4.81
C VAL A 36 10.34 10.92 4.20
N CYS A 37 9.01 10.84 4.16
CA CYS A 37 8.30 9.69 3.58
C CYS A 37 8.61 9.48 2.08
N GLY A 38 8.71 10.56 1.30
CA GLY A 38 8.99 10.56 -0.12
C GLY A 38 10.42 10.11 -0.40
N VAL A 39 11.39 10.63 0.35
CA VAL A 39 12.79 10.17 0.30
C VAL A 39 12.86 8.67 0.60
N ILE A 40 12.11 8.16 1.58
CA ILE A 40 12.10 6.72 1.89
C ILE A 40 11.43 5.89 0.79
N ALA A 41 10.26 6.32 0.32
CA ALA A 41 9.53 5.65 -0.75
C ALA A 41 10.30 5.66 -2.08
N SER A 42 11.25 6.59 -2.23
CA SER A 42 12.08 6.75 -3.43
C SER A 42 13.30 5.87 -3.53
N ARG A 43 13.61 5.14 -2.46
CA ARG A 43 14.85 4.38 -2.40
C ARG A 43 14.71 3.14 -3.29
N PRO A 44 15.63 2.91 -4.23
CA PRO A 44 15.61 1.71 -5.07
C PRO A 44 15.78 0.45 -4.20
N ALA A 45 15.33 -0.70 -4.70
CA ALA A 45 15.66 -1.96 -4.04
C ALA A 45 17.19 -2.11 -3.95
N GLY A 46 17.66 -2.67 -2.84
CA GLY A 46 19.10 -2.88 -2.67
C GLY A 46 19.57 -4.02 -3.56
N ALA A 47 20.38 -3.73 -4.58
CA ALA A 47 21.02 -4.77 -5.36
C ALA A 47 22.26 -5.28 -4.61
N THR A 48 22.13 -6.40 -3.91
CA THR A 48 23.27 -7.14 -3.33
C THR A 48 23.21 -8.57 -3.83
N ASP A 49 24.27 -9.00 -4.51
CA ASP A 49 24.46 -10.37 -4.94
C ASP A 49 25.53 -11.02 -4.06
N ASP A 50 25.13 -11.99 -3.24
CA ASP A 50 26.02 -12.69 -2.31
C ASP A 50 26.88 -13.76 -3.00
N ARG A 51 26.73 -13.95 -4.33
CA ARG A 51 27.57 -14.86 -5.10
C ARG A 51 29.01 -14.32 -5.17
N PRO A 52 30.03 -15.20 -5.10
CA PRO A 52 31.42 -14.80 -5.31
C PRO A 52 31.57 -14.05 -6.64
N LEU A 53 32.30 -12.93 -6.62
CA LEU A 53 32.62 -12.18 -7.83
C LEU A 53 33.54 -13.03 -8.72
N SER A 54 33.29 -13.03 -10.03
CA SER A 54 34.11 -13.77 -10.99
C SER A 54 34.27 -13.03 -12.32
N GLY A 55 35.31 -13.40 -13.08
CA GLY A 55 35.60 -12.81 -14.39
C GLY A 55 35.76 -11.29 -14.33
N GLU A 56 35.19 -10.61 -15.31
CA GLU A 56 35.29 -9.14 -15.47
C GLU A 56 34.69 -8.35 -14.30
N VAL A 57 33.70 -8.90 -13.58
CA VAL A 57 33.11 -8.22 -12.41
C VAL A 57 34.09 -8.21 -11.24
N ALA A 58 34.89 -9.28 -11.07
CA ALA A 58 35.96 -9.30 -10.09
C ALA A 58 37.08 -8.31 -10.45
N ALA A 59 37.40 -8.15 -11.74
CA ALA A 59 38.31 -7.11 -12.22
C ALA A 59 37.77 -5.70 -11.91
N ALA A 60 36.48 -5.45 -12.17
CA ALA A 60 35.85 -4.17 -11.83
C ALA A 60 35.94 -3.85 -10.32
N ALA A 61 35.75 -4.84 -9.44
CA ALA A 61 35.93 -4.66 -8.00
C ALA A 61 37.38 -4.33 -7.62
N LYS A 62 38.36 -4.97 -8.28
CA LYS A 62 39.79 -4.69 -8.09
C LYS A 62 40.15 -3.29 -8.58
N ALA A 63 39.65 -2.88 -9.75
CA ALA A 63 39.80 -1.52 -10.28
C ALA A 63 39.23 -0.47 -9.33
N VAL A 64 38.05 -0.71 -8.73
CA VAL A 64 37.49 0.18 -7.70
C VAL A 64 38.44 0.28 -6.51
N GLN A 65 38.98 -0.83 -6.00
CA GLN A 65 39.95 -0.80 -4.89
C GLN A 65 41.22 -0.01 -5.24
N ALA A 66 41.79 -0.21 -6.43
CA ALA A 66 42.97 0.51 -6.90
C ALA A 66 42.71 2.01 -7.03
N MET A 67 41.51 2.40 -7.49
CA MET A 67 41.13 3.81 -7.56
C MET A 67 40.82 4.43 -6.19
N THR A 68 40.37 3.67 -5.20
CA THR A 68 40.08 4.19 -3.86
C THR A 68 41.29 4.16 -2.93
N HIS A 69 42.39 3.53 -3.35
CA HIS A 69 43.68 3.48 -2.67
C HIS A 69 44.82 3.88 -3.62
N PRO A 70 44.96 5.17 -3.97
CA PRO A 70 45.95 5.64 -4.94
C PRO A 70 47.39 5.24 -4.55
N SER A 71 48.15 4.76 -5.53
CA SER A 71 49.53 4.30 -5.36
C SER A 71 50.50 5.12 -6.22
N ARG A 72 51.76 5.22 -5.79
CA ARG A 72 52.83 5.86 -6.57
C ARG A 72 53.38 4.96 -7.67
N THR A 73 53.19 3.65 -7.53
CA THR A 73 53.89 2.60 -8.30
C THR A 73 52.96 1.66 -9.06
N HIS A 74 51.64 1.72 -8.82
CA HIS A 74 50.66 0.85 -9.47
C HIS A 74 49.71 1.70 -10.30
N ASP A 75 49.53 1.37 -11.57
CA ASP A 75 48.58 2.03 -12.45
C ASP A 75 47.18 1.42 -12.22
N PRO A 76 46.19 2.20 -11.73
CA PRO A 76 44.85 1.68 -11.51
C PRO A 76 44.18 1.13 -12.79
N LEU A 77 44.60 1.53 -13.99
CA LEU A 77 44.07 0.99 -15.25
C LEU A 77 44.50 -0.45 -15.52
N ASP A 78 45.58 -0.93 -14.89
CA ASP A 78 46.02 -2.33 -15.01
C ASP A 78 45.01 -3.32 -14.43
N ASP A 79 44.10 -2.84 -13.57
CA ASP A 79 43.07 -3.65 -12.92
C ASP A 79 41.69 -3.55 -13.61
N PHE A 80 41.55 -2.73 -14.66
CA PHE A 80 40.26 -2.53 -15.33
C PHE A 80 39.81 -3.78 -16.10
N PRO A 81 38.50 -4.01 -16.20
CA PRO A 81 37.94 -5.03 -17.10
C PRO A 81 38.39 -4.80 -18.54
N ALA A 82 38.75 -5.86 -19.25
CA ALA A 82 39.33 -5.77 -20.60
C ALA A 82 38.35 -5.16 -21.62
N ASP A 83 37.04 -5.39 -21.42
CA ASP A 83 35.96 -4.87 -22.26
C ASP A 83 35.32 -3.58 -21.71
N PHE A 84 35.86 -2.99 -20.63
CA PHE A 84 35.27 -1.81 -19.97
C PHE A 84 35.00 -0.67 -20.96
N GLY A 85 36.01 -0.32 -21.76
CA GLY A 85 35.91 0.78 -22.72
C GLY A 85 34.86 0.54 -23.81
N GLN A 86 34.64 -0.73 -24.20
CA GLN A 86 33.62 -1.11 -25.17
C GLN A 86 32.21 -1.07 -24.56
N VAL A 87 32.06 -1.55 -23.32
CA VAL A 87 30.76 -1.65 -22.64
C VAL A 87 30.27 -0.28 -22.17
N GLN A 88 31.14 0.54 -21.57
CA GLN A 88 30.77 1.86 -21.06
C GLN A 88 30.95 2.98 -22.09
N GLY A 89 31.64 2.72 -23.21
CA GLY A 89 31.96 3.77 -24.19
C GLY A 89 32.90 4.83 -23.61
N ARG A 90 33.84 4.43 -22.75
CA ARG A 90 34.76 5.32 -22.01
C ARG A 90 36.21 5.02 -22.36
N SER A 91 37.04 6.05 -22.37
CA SER A 91 38.50 5.92 -22.53
C SER A 91 39.20 6.60 -21.35
N PRO A 92 39.39 5.87 -20.24
CA PRO A 92 40.00 6.45 -19.04
C PRO A 92 41.49 6.74 -19.25
N MET A 93 42.00 7.75 -18.54
CA MET A 93 43.40 8.16 -18.56
C MET A 93 43.96 8.23 -17.14
N VAL A 94 45.28 8.18 -17.00
CA VAL A 94 45.96 8.33 -15.71
C VAL A 94 46.76 9.62 -15.67
N VAL A 95 46.73 10.29 -14.53
CA VAL A 95 47.57 11.44 -14.22
C VAL A 95 48.33 11.21 -12.91
N ARG A 96 49.55 11.74 -12.83
CA ARG A 96 50.30 11.79 -11.58
C ARG A 96 49.94 13.07 -10.81
N THR A 97 49.44 12.93 -9.59
CA THR A 97 49.07 14.04 -8.72
C THR A 97 50.27 14.64 -7.98
N ALA A 98 50.07 15.78 -7.31
CA ALA A 98 51.12 16.52 -6.61
C ALA A 98 51.80 15.71 -5.49
N ASP A 99 51.07 14.79 -4.86
CA ASP A 99 51.57 13.83 -3.87
C ASP A 99 52.33 12.63 -4.49
N GLY A 100 52.45 12.61 -5.81
CA GLY A 100 53.14 11.58 -6.60
C GLY A 100 52.33 10.32 -6.86
N SER A 101 51.09 10.21 -6.39
CA SER A 101 50.22 9.07 -6.65
C SER A 101 49.66 9.10 -8.08
N LEU A 102 49.22 7.95 -8.59
CA LEU A 102 48.58 7.80 -9.90
C LEU A 102 47.06 7.76 -9.70
N ARG A 103 46.34 8.62 -10.43
CA ARG A 103 44.87 8.69 -10.43
C ARG A 103 44.33 8.41 -11.82
N ALA A 104 43.50 7.38 -11.96
CA ALA A 104 42.67 7.22 -13.16
C ALA A 104 41.47 8.16 -13.12
N PHE A 105 41.11 8.73 -14.27
CA PHE A 105 39.97 9.62 -14.43
C PHE A 105 39.37 9.52 -15.83
N HIS A 106 38.11 9.92 -15.95
CA HIS A 106 37.42 10.03 -17.24
C HIS A 106 37.61 11.46 -17.80
N PRO A 107 38.32 11.67 -18.93
CA PRO A 107 38.67 13.00 -19.42
C PRO A 107 37.46 13.87 -19.76
N ASP A 108 36.43 13.26 -20.34
CA ASP A 108 35.17 13.89 -20.73
C ASP A 108 34.11 13.84 -19.62
N GLY A 109 34.50 13.46 -18.40
CA GLY A 109 33.60 13.44 -17.24
C GLY A 109 33.25 14.85 -16.77
N GLU A 110 32.00 15.07 -16.39
CA GLU A 110 31.53 16.35 -15.84
C GLU A 110 31.49 16.29 -14.30
N CYS A 111 31.84 17.41 -13.63
CA CYS A 111 31.62 17.52 -12.18
C CYS A 111 30.17 17.98 -11.91
N SER A 112 29.28 17.01 -11.72
CA SER A 112 27.83 17.23 -11.47
C SER A 112 27.53 17.71 -10.05
N GLY A 113 28.23 18.73 -9.56
CA GLY A 113 27.99 19.38 -8.27
C GLY A 113 26.87 20.42 -8.35
N PRO A 114 26.16 20.72 -7.24
CA PRO A 114 25.11 21.75 -7.23
C PRO A 114 25.60 23.17 -7.54
N ALA A 115 26.92 23.40 -7.54
CA ALA A 115 27.52 24.67 -7.95
C ALA A 115 28.45 24.56 -9.18
N GLY A 116 28.43 23.43 -9.91
CA GLY A 116 29.30 23.19 -11.06
C GLY A 116 30.79 23.16 -10.69
N GLU A 117 31.65 23.57 -11.63
CA GLU A 117 33.09 23.72 -11.36
C GLU A 117 33.31 24.77 -10.27
N THR A 118 33.93 24.34 -9.17
CA THR A 118 34.24 25.22 -8.04
C THR A 118 35.53 25.98 -8.30
N GLU A 119 35.69 27.14 -7.64
CA GLU A 119 36.95 27.87 -7.72
C GLU A 119 38.13 27.06 -7.15
N TRP A 120 37.94 26.08 -6.27
CA TRP A 120 39.03 25.31 -5.66
C TRP A 120 39.56 24.14 -6.51
N ASP A 121 39.17 24.04 -7.78
CA ASP A 121 39.72 23.07 -8.74
C ASP A 121 39.55 21.60 -8.29
N PHE A 122 38.30 21.21 -8.02
CA PHE A 122 37.94 19.81 -7.70
C PHE A 122 37.75 18.93 -8.95
N SER A 123 38.01 19.45 -10.15
CA SER A 123 37.66 18.81 -11.43
C SER A 123 38.24 17.40 -11.57
N LEU A 124 39.54 17.23 -11.28
CA LEU A 124 40.18 15.91 -11.36
C LEU A 124 39.55 14.90 -10.39
N ALA A 125 39.26 15.33 -9.16
CA ALA A 125 38.63 14.48 -8.16
C ALA A 125 37.22 14.03 -8.60
N CYS A 126 36.42 14.94 -9.17
CA CYS A 126 35.11 14.60 -9.71
C CYS A 126 35.21 13.62 -10.89
N LYS A 127 36.16 13.82 -11.81
CA LYS A 127 36.35 12.93 -12.98
C LYS A 127 36.83 11.53 -12.59
N ALA A 128 37.65 11.42 -11.54
CA ALA A 128 38.05 10.15 -10.96
C ALA A 128 36.89 9.45 -10.24
N HIS A 129 36.05 10.23 -9.54
CA HIS A 129 34.84 9.74 -8.89
C HIS A 129 33.80 9.21 -9.90
N ASP A 130 33.56 9.95 -11.00
CA ASP A 130 32.65 9.55 -12.08
C ASP A 130 33.12 8.24 -12.74
N LEU A 131 34.44 8.08 -12.94
CA LEU A 131 34.99 6.82 -13.43
C LEU A 131 34.76 5.65 -12.45
N GLY A 132 34.84 5.90 -11.14
CA GLY A 132 34.46 4.93 -10.10
C GLY A 132 33.00 4.52 -10.21
N TYR A 133 32.11 5.48 -10.46
CA TYR A 133 30.70 5.24 -10.70
C TYR A 133 30.45 4.42 -11.98
N ASP A 134 31.21 4.65 -13.05
CA ASP A 134 31.13 3.87 -14.28
C ASP A 134 31.52 2.39 -14.07
N LEU A 135 32.48 2.08 -13.17
CA LEU A 135 32.79 0.70 -12.78
C LEU A 135 31.63 0.04 -12.01
N LEU A 136 30.93 0.79 -11.16
CA LEU A 136 29.73 0.26 -10.47
C LEU A 136 28.62 -0.06 -11.46
N ARG A 137 28.37 0.83 -12.43
CA ARG A 137 27.40 0.62 -13.52
C ARG A 137 27.80 -0.53 -14.44
N TYR A 138 29.10 -0.70 -14.68
CA TYR A 138 29.64 -1.82 -15.44
C TYR A 138 29.29 -3.15 -14.78
N ALA A 139 29.55 -3.30 -13.48
CA ALA A 139 29.22 -4.51 -12.74
C ALA A 139 27.69 -4.79 -12.75
N GLU A 140 26.86 -3.75 -12.61
CA GLU A 140 25.41 -3.86 -12.73
C GLU A 140 24.96 -4.33 -14.12
N SER A 141 25.53 -3.77 -15.20
CA SER A 141 25.23 -4.16 -16.58
C SER A 141 25.57 -5.62 -16.89
N LYS A 142 26.52 -6.20 -16.14
CA LYS A 142 26.90 -7.62 -16.21
C LYS A 142 26.03 -8.53 -15.34
N GLY A 143 25.05 -7.96 -14.64
CA GLY A 143 24.09 -8.70 -13.81
C GLY A 143 24.62 -9.10 -12.43
N GLN A 144 25.76 -8.56 -12.00
CA GLN A 144 26.34 -8.80 -10.67
C GLN A 144 26.84 -7.46 -10.08
N PRO A 145 25.93 -6.62 -9.53
CA PRO A 145 26.30 -5.32 -8.97
C PRO A 145 27.22 -5.50 -7.75
N LEU A 146 28.21 -4.60 -7.62
CA LEU A 146 29.12 -4.60 -6.48
C LEU A 146 28.40 -4.23 -5.17
N GLY A 147 28.93 -4.72 -4.06
CA GLY A 147 28.38 -4.46 -2.73
C GLY A 147 28.44 -2.97 -2.31
N PRO A 148 27.68 -2.59 -1.27
CA PRO A 148 27.59 -1.21 -0.76
C PRO A 148 28.93 -0.54 -0.47
N ASP A 149 29.91 -1.34 -0.04
CA ASP A 149 31.23 -0.84 0.36
C ASP A 149 32.01 -0.26 -0.83
N ALA A 150 31.84 -0.83 -2.04
CA ALA A 150 32.48 -0.29 -3.24
C ALA A 150 32.07 1.18 -3.49
N ARG A 151 30.78 1.50 -3.35
CA ARG A 151 30.31 2.89 -3.48
C ARG A 151 30.75 3.77 -2.31
N ARG A 152 30.74 3.24 -1.08
CA ARG A 152 31.24 3.98 0.09
C ARG A 152 32.71 4.38 -0.08
N ASP A 153 33.54 3.47 -0.59
CA ASP A 153 34.96 3.71 -0.82
C ASP A 153 35.18 4.77 -1.90
N VAL A 154 34.44 4.69 -3.01
CA VAL A 154 34.48 5.69 -4.10
C VAL A 154 34.08 7.07 -3.59
N ASP A 155 32.98 7.18 -2.85
CA ASP A 155 32.50 8.44 -2.28
C ASP A 155 33.46 9.00 -1.21
N ALA A 156 34.02 8.13 -0.37
CA ALA A 156 34.98 8.50 0.65
C ALA A 156 36.28 9.02 0.03
N GLN A 157 36.74 8.42 -1.09
CA GLN A 157 37.91 8.90 -1.81
C GLN A 157 37.69 10.29 -2.39
N LEU A 158 36.52 10.59 -2.98
CA LEU A 158 36.20 11.95 -3.44
C LEU A 158 36.26 12.97 -2.30
N SER A 159 35.70 12.62 -1.12
CA SER A 159 35.78 13.48 0.07
C SER A 159 37.22 13.74 0.51
N ARG A 160 38.08 12.71 0.50
CA ARG A 160 39.51 12.84 0.81
C ARG A 160 40.22 13.74 -0.20
N ASP A 161 39.97 13.55 -1.49
CA ASP A 161 40.59 14.34 -2.56
C ASP A 161 40.22 15.83 -2.46
N MET A 162 38.95 16.15 -2.23
CA MET A 162 38.52 17.55 -2.05
C MET A 162 39.17 18.18 -0.81
N GLN A 163 39.26 17.44 0.30
CA GLN A 163 39.92 17.92 1.51
C GLN A 163 41.42 18.14 1.31
N ALA A 164 42.11 17.20 0.64
CA ALA A 164 43.52 17.35 0.27
C ALA A 164 43.72 18.56 -0.65
N ARG A 165 42.83 18.78 -1.61
CA ARG A 165 42.90 19.94 -2.49
C ARG A 165 42.74 21.26 -1.74
N CYS A 166 41.91 21.31 -0.71
CA CYS A 166 41.80 22.49 0.15
C CYS A 166 43.08 22.81 0.92
N HIS A 167 43.88 21.79 1.27
CA HIS A 167 45.19 21.99 1.86
C HIS A 167 46.22 22.51 0.85
N GLU A 168 46.21 21.98 -0.37
CA GLU A 168 47.17 22.32 -1.41
C GLU A 168 46.88 23.66 -2.11
N ASN A 169 45.59 23.96 -2.32
CA ASN A 169 45.14 25.14 -3.06
C ASN A 169 43.87 25.77 -2.43
N PRO A 170 44.00 26.41 -1.26
CA PRO A 170 42.85 27.00 -0.54
C PRO A 170 42.23 28.22 -1.22
N ARG A 171 42.85 28.75 -2.29
CA ARG A 171 42.46 29.99 -3.01
C ARG A 171 41.97 31.12 -2.09
N GLY A 172 42.80 31.45 -1.10
CA GLY A 172 42.56 32.57 -0.17
C GLY A 172 41.82 32.21 1.12
N SER A 173 41.14 31.06 1.22
CA SER A 173 40.53 30.61 2.47
C SER A 173 40.36 29.09 2.55
N GLU A 174 41.22 28.44 3.33
CA GLU A 174 41.13 26.99 3.58
C GLU A 174 39.83 26.61 4.29
N SER A 175 39.34 27.45 5.21
CA SER A 175 38.09 27.19 5.93
C SER A 175 36.87 27.23 5.02
N GLN A 176 36.83 28.17 4.05
CA GLN A 176 35.76 28.21 3.05
C GLN A 176 35.82 27.01 2.11
N CYS A 177 37.02 26.66 1.62
CA CYS A 177 37.20 25.46 0.80
C CYS A 177 36.72 24.20 1.52
N ARG A 178 37.13 24.00 2.78
CA ARG A 178 36.71 22.85 3.60
C ARG A 178 35.22 22.84 3.85
N ALA A 179 34.60 24.00 4.10
CA ALA A 179 33.16 24.09 4.28
C ALA A 179 32.41 23.66 3.01
N VAL A 180 32.88 24.06 1.83
CA VAL A 180 32.30 23.63 0.55
C VAL A 180 32.55 22.14 0.29
N ALA A 181 33.76 21.63 0.55
CA ALA A 181 34.06 20.21 0.44
C ALA A 181 33.17 19.34 1.36
N GLN A 182 32.92 19.80 2.59
CA GLN A 182 32.00 19.14 3.53
C GLN A 182 30.54 19.20 3.06
N LEU A 183 30.09 20.32 2.49
CA LEU A 183 28.76 20.44 1.90
C LEU A 183 28.58 19.44 0.74
N TYR A 184 29.57 19.34 -0.15
CA TYR A 184 29.60 18.39 -1.26
C TYR A 184 29.59 16.95 -0.75
N ALA A 185 30.46 16.62 0.21
CA ALA A 185 30.51 15.29 0.82
C ALA A 185 29.20 14.93 1.54
N GLY A 186 28.55 15.88 2.21
CA GLY A 186 27.25 15.69 2.86
C GLY A 186 26.13 15.45 1.85
N GLY A 187 26.09 16.22 0.76
CA GLY A 187 25.13 16.03 -0.33
C GLY A 187 25.31 14.68 -1.05
N LEU A 188 26.56 14.31 -1.34
CA LEU A 188 26.94 13.01 -1.90
C LEU A 188 26.52 11.88 -0.97
N GLY A 189 26.89 11.96 0.32
CA GLY A 189 26.55 10.94 1.32
C GLY A 189 25.04 10.77 1.50
N PHE A 190 24.27 11.86 1.49
CA PHE A 190 22.80 11.79 1.52
C PHE A 190 22.24 11.11 0.27
N ASN A 191 22.73 11.47 -0.92
CA ASN A 191 22.29 10.86 -2.17
C ASN A 191 22.63 9.37 -2.24
N SER A 192 23.84 8.99 -1.81
CA SER A 192 24.29 7.60 -1.75
C SER A 192 23.52 6.79 -0.71
N TRP A 193 23.24 7.35 0.47
CA TRP A 193 22.36 6.72 1.46
C TRP A 193 20.94 6.51 0.91
N ARG A 194 20.36 7.52 0.24
CA ARG A 194 19.04 7.41 -0.41
C ARG A 194 19.05 6.27 -1.42
N GLN A 195 20.06 6.21 -2.28
CA GLN A 195 20.26 5.15 -3.28
C GLN A 195 20.76 3.81 -2.70
N ARG A 196 20.70 3.65 -1.37
CA ARG A 196 21.10 2.44 -0.63
C ARG A 196 22.52 1.96 -0.95
N TRP A 197 23.40 2.89 -1.28
CA TRP A 197 24.79 2.63 -1.68
C TRP A 197 24.92 1.69 -2.89
N GLY A 198 23.88 1.55 -3.72
CA GLY A 198 23.96 0.80 -4.99
C GLY A 198 24.59 1.62 -6.12
N PRO A 199 24.71 1.08 -7.34
CA PRO A 199 25.16 1.84 -8.51
C PRO A 199 24.30 3.11 -8.74
N PRO A 200 24.90 4.21 -9.19
CA PRO A 200 24.19 5.47 -9.43
C PRO A 200 23.34 5.41 -10.72
N GLY A 201 22.02 5.46 -10.56
CA GLY A 201 21.06 5.47 -11.67
C GLY A 201 20.62 6.87 -12.13
N HIS A 202 20.08 6.96 -13.35
CA HIS A 202 19.40 8.15 -13.85
C HIS A 202 18.00 8.23 -13.22
N GLU A 203 17.83 9.15 -12.28
CA GLU A 203 16.54 9.34 -11.61
C GLU A 203 15.82 10.58 -12.17
N PRO A 204 14.51 10.51 -12.43
CA PRO A 204 13.73 11.67 -12.81
C PRO A 204 13.48 12.55 -11.57
N VAL A 205 14.51 13.26 -11.10
CA VAL A 205 14.45 14.13 -9.89
C VAL A 205 13.26 15.08 -9.93
N LEU A 206 12.92 15.57 -11.13
CA LEU A 206 11.72 16.38 -11.37
C LEU A 206 10.41 15.63 -11.05
N ALA A 207 10.28 14.37 -11.47
CA ALA A 207 9.11 13.54 -11.15
C ALA A 207 8.98 13.30 -9.64
N TRP A 208 10.10 13.02 -8.97
CA TRP A 208 10.17 12.81 -7.52
C TRP A 208 9.80 14.07 -6.73
N GLY A 209 10.42 15.20 -7.08
CA GLY A 209 10.15 16.49 -6.45
C GLY A 209 8.69 16.92 -6.63
N PHE A 210 8.16 16.75 -7.85
CA PHE A 210 6.78 17.08 -8.15
C PHE A 210 5.77 16.13 -7.46
N GLY A 211 6.05 14.82 -7.44
CA GLY A 211 5.25 13.83 -6.72
C GLY A 211 5.20 14.11 -5.21
N SER A 212 6.35 14.42 -4.61
CA SER A 212 6.44 14.77 -3.19
C SER A 212 5.68 16.06 -2.86
N ALA A 213 5.81 17.11 -3.70
CA ALA A 213 5.02 18.32 -3.56
C ALA A 213 3.51 18.02 -3.62
N MET A 214 3.09 17.11 -4.50
CA MET A 214 1.69 16.72 -4.60
C MET A 214 1.15 16.06 -3.34
N VAL A 215 1.92 15.15 -2.74
CA VAL A 215 1.58 14.50 -1.46
C VAL A 215 1.34 15.58 -0.39
N VAL A 216 2.21 16.60 -0.30
CA VAL A 216 2.04 17.75 0.60
C VAL A 216 0.72 18.48 0.33
N PHE A 217 0.46 18.86 -0.93
CA PHE A 217 -0.74 19.62 -1.27
C PHE A 217 -2.03 18.83 -1.00
N LEU A 218 -2.06 17.52 -1.29
CA LEU A 218 -3.20 16.65 -1.01
C LEU A 218 -3.47 16.51 0.49
N LEU A 219 -2.43 16.40 1.32
CA LEU A 219 -2.55 16.34 2.78
C LEU A 219 -3.03 17.69 3.37
N LEU A 220 -2.48 18.81 2.89
CA LEU A 220 -2.84 20.15 3.36
C LEU A 220 -4.27 20.53 2.98
N ALA A 221 -4.74 20.12 1.78
CA ALA A 221 -6.09 20.39 1.32
C ALA A 221 -7.18 19.77 2.21
N ARG A 222 -6.81 18.86 3.12
CA ARG A 222 -7.70 18.20 4.07
C ARG A 222 -7.70 18.85 5.46
N LEU A 223 -6.73 19.70 5.78
CA LEU A 223 -6.73 20.40 7.07
C LEU A 223 -7.98 21.29 7.13
N PRO A 224 -8.82 21.16 8.17
CA PRO A 224 -10.03 21.96 8.27
C PRO A 224 -9.63 23.43 8.23
N GLY A 225 -10.09 24.15 7.20
CA GLY A 225 -10.14 25.60 7.24
C GLY A 225 -11.01 26.02 8.42
N ARG A 226 -10.80 27.23 8.95
CA ARG A 226 -11.73 27.84 9.90
C ARG A 226 -13.11 27.91 9.24
N ARG A 227 -13.96 26.89 9.43
CA ARG A 227 -15.35 26.95 9.00
C ARG A 227 -16.07 27.90 9.94
N ARG A 228 -16.73 28.91 9.35
CA ARG A 228 -17.71 29.73 10.07
C ARG A 228 -18.79 28.78 10.58
N LYS A 229 -19.16 28.94 11.84
CA LYS A 229 -20.13 28.13 12.56
C LYS A 229 -21.51 28.36 11.93
N GLU A 230 -21.84 27.63 10.86
CA GLU A 230 -23.19 27.58 10.34
C GLU A 230 -24.05 26.79 11.32
N THR A 231 -25.16 27.40 11.73
CA THR A 231 -26.16 26.83 12.62
C THR A 231 -26.69 25.53 12.01
N ALA A 232 -26.51 24.42 12.73
CA ALA A 232 -27.02 23.13 12.32
C ALA A 232 -28.57 23.19 12.25
N PRO A 233 -29.21 22.77 11.15
CA PRO A 233 -30.66 22.59 11.11
C PRO A 233 -31.08 21.51 12.11
N ALA A 234 -32.31 21.63 12.62
CA ALA A 234 -32.91 20.80 13.67
C ALA A 234 -32.56 19.29 13.56
N GLU A 235 -32.32 18.74 14.75
CA GLU A 235 -31.94 17.35 15.02
C GLU A 235 -33.04 16.40 14.53
N PHE A 236 -32.75 15.64 13.48
CA PHE A 236 -33.61 14.53 13.07
C PHE A 236 -33.06 13.28 13.74
N GLU A 237 -33.83 12.68 14.65
CA GLU A 237 -33.45 11.42 15.27
C GLU A 237 -33.27 10.35 14.17
N PRO A 238 -32.06 9.79 14.00
CA PRO A 238 -31.86 8.70 13.06
C PRO A 238 -32.68 7.50 13.54
N ARG A 239 -33.62 7.04 12.71
CA ARG A 239 -34.28 5.75 12.96
C ARG A 239 -33.22 4.66 13.09
N PRO A 240 -33.18 3.88 14.17
CA PRO A 240 -32.25 2.77 14.27
C PRO A 240 -32.64 1.75 13.20
N ALA A 241 -31.87 1.69 12.11
CA ALA A 241 -32.00 0.64 11.12
C ALA A 241 -31.88 -0.71 11.84
N SER A 242 -32.87 -1.59 11.66
CA SER A 242 -32.88 -2.91 12.27
C SER A 242 -31.67 -3.70 11.78
N GLN A 243 -30.64 -3.77 12.62
CA GLN A 243 -29.36 -4.34 12.22
C GLN A 243 -29.37 -5.86 12.36
N ASP A 244 -28.97 -6.56 11.30
CA ASP A 244 -28.70 -8.00 11.38
C ASP A 244 -27.42 -8.25 12.21
N ARG A 245 -27.62 -8.66 13.47
CA ARG A 245 -26.54 -9.01 14.40
C ARG A 245 -25.69 -10.18 13.88
N TYR A 246 -26.32 -11.14 13.21
CA TYR A 246 -25.66 -12.34 12.73
C TYR A 246 -24.74 -12.06 11.54
N ALA A 247 -25.21 -11.32 10.54
CA ALA A 247 -24.37 -10.90 9.41
C ALA A 247 -23.18 -10.01 9.88
N THR A 248 -23.43 -9.16 10.87
CA THR A 248 -22.37 -8.35 11.50
C THR A 248 -21.31 -9.22 12.17
N PHE A 249 -21.75 -10.23 12.93
CA PHE A 249 -20.86 -11.20 13.56
C PHE A 249 -20.05 -11.98 12.52
N LEU A 250 -20.69 -12.51 11.46
CA LEU A 250 -19.99 -13.25 10.41
C LEU A 250 -18.86 -12.43 9.79
N ARG A 251 -19.09 -11.15 9.50
CA ARG A 251 -18.08 -10.27 8.93
C ARG A 251 -16.87 -10.08 9.86
N LEU A 252 -17.08 -9.94 11.16
CA LEU A 252 -16.00 -9.76 12.13
C LEU A 252 -15.29 -11.08 12.46
N ALA A 253 -16.05 -12.17 12.58
CA ALA A 253 -15.52 -13.50 12.85
C ALA A 253 -14.68 -14.01 11.68
N SER A 254 -15.13 -13.83 10.43
CA SER A 254 -14.36 -14.19 9.24
C SER A 254 -13.07 -13.40 9.13
N LEU A 255 -13.12 -12.08 9.35
CA LEU A 255 -11.94 -11.23 9.39
C LEU A 255 -10.95 -11.71 10.46
N GLY A 256 -11.42 -11.98 11.67
CA GLY A 256 -10.62 -12.53 12.77
C GLY A 256 -10.05 -13.92 12.47
N LEU A 257 -10.78 -14.77 11.74
CA LEU A 257 -10.34 -16.12 11.40
C LEU A 257 -9.26 -16.12 10.30
N VAL A 258 -9.37 -15.24 9.30
CA VAL A 258 -8.32 -15.03 8.29
C VAL A 258 -7.02 -14.57 8.97
N VAL A 259 -7.16 -13.60 9.86
CA VAL A 259 -6.09 -13.04 10.69
C VAL A 259 -5.44 -14.13 11.57
N LEU A 260 -6.23 -14.85 12.36
CA LEU A 260 -5.73 -15.93 13.20
C LEU A 260 -5.06 -17.02 12.36
N GLY A 261 -5.67 -17.37 11.23
CA GLY A 261 -5.19 -18.40 10.35
C GLY A 261 -3.82 -18.11 9.76
N GLN A 262 -3.61 -16.93 9.19
CA GLN A 262 -2.30 -16.53 8.66
C GLN A 262 -1.22 -16.53 9.75
N SER A 263 -1.57 -16.10 10.97
CA SER A 263 -0.65 -16.14 12.12
C SER A 263 -0.23 -17.55 12.46
N VAL A 264 -1.21 -18.45 12.62
CA VAL A 264 -0.96 -19.85 12.96
C VAL A 264 -0.11 -20.50 11.89
N LEU A 265 -0.47 -20.35 10.61
CA LEU A 265 0.26 -20.99 9.51
C LEU A 265 1.71 -20.48 9.40
N THR A 266 1.93 -19.18 9.61
CA THR A 266 3.28 -18.58 9.58
C THR A 266 4.14 -19.12 10.72
N VAL A 267 3.62 -19.12 11.95
CA VAL A 267 4.34 -19.62 13.13
C VAL A 267 4.61 -21.12 13.02
N MET A 268 3.65 -21.91 12.51
CA MET A 268 3.81 -23.35 12.36
C MET A 268 4.87 -23.72 11.32
N HIS A 269 4.94 -22.97 10.21
CA HIS A 269 6.02 -23.13 9.24
C HIS A 269 7.40 -22.89 9.89
N TRP A 270 7.51 -21.82 10.67
CA TRP A 270 8.76 -21.45 11.35
C TRP A 270 9.17 -22.45 12.42
N ALA A 271 8.21 -23.08 13.09
CA ALA A 271 8.44 -24.16 14.04
C ALA A 271 8.81 -25.50 13.36
N GLY A 272 9.01 -25.53 12.04
CA GLY A 272 9.39 -26.73 11.30
C GLY A 272 8.27 -27.78 11.20
N VAL A 273 7.02 -27.41 11.47
CA VAL A 273 5.90 -28.36 11.40
C VAL A 273 5.63 -28.73 9.95
N SER A 274 5.67 -30.03 9.65
CA SER A 274 5.42 -30.54 8.31
C SER A 274 4.06 -30.07 7.75
N ALA A 275 4.04 -29.71 6.47
CA ALA A 275 2.84 -29.26 5.76
C ALA A 275 1.74 -30.34 5.64
N ASN A 276 2.05 -31.61 5.96
CA ASN A 276 1.21 -32.78 5.67
C ASN A 276 -0.21 -32.74 6.23
N TRP A 277 -0.47 -32.00 7.30
CA TRP A 277 -1.83 -31.79 7.85
C TRP A 277 -2.27 -30.32 7.88
N LEU A 278 -1.33 -29.38 7.74
CA LEU A 278 -1.61 -27.94 7.77
C LEU A 278 -2.52 -27.50 6.62
N TRP A 279 -2.47 -28.20 5.48
CA TRP A 279 -3.33 -27.89 4.34
C TRP A 279 -4.83 -28.04 4.65
N LEU A 280 -5.25 -29.02 5.47
CA LEU A 280 -6.65 -29.15 5.89
C LEU A 280 -7.10 -27.97 6.76
N LEU A 281 -6.20 -27.48 7.62
CA LEU A 281 -6.47 -26.32 8.45
C LEU A 281 -6.73 -25.07 7.59
N THR A 282 -6.06 -24.94 6.44
CA THR A 282 -6.31 -23.84 5.50
C THR A 282 -7.75 -23.82 4.97
N TRP A 283 -8.45 -24.96 4.90
CA TRP A 283 -9.84 -25.01 4.43
C TRP A 283 -10.79 -24.38 5.43
N ALA A 284 -10.56 -24.60 6.72
CA ALA A 284 -11.34 -23.99 7.79
C ALA A 284 -10.97 -22.51 7.99
N LEU A 285 -9.66 -22.19 7.91
CA LEU A 285 -9.15 -20.84 8.14
C LEU A 285 -9.42 -19.87 6.99
N GLN A 286 -9.62 -20.37 5.77
CA GLN A 286 -9.94 -19.56 4.60
C GLN A 286 -11.37 -19.00 4.67
N ALA A 287 -11.54 -17.93 5.44
CA ALA A 287 -12.84 -17.32 5.73
C ALA A 287 -13.13 -16.05 4.93
N VAL A 288 -12.26 -15.67 3.99
CA VAL A 288 -12.47 -14.51 3.10
C VAL A 288 -13.81 -14.62 2.35
N THR A 289 -14.21 -15.83 2.01
CA THR A 289 -15.47 -16.18 1.35
C THR A 289 -16.69 -15.70 2.15
N VAL A 290 -16.73 -16.02 3.44
CA VAL A 290 -17.78 -15.64 4.40
C VAL A 290 -17.77 -14.13 4.62
N PHE A 291 -16.60 -13.50 4.60
CA PHE A 291 -16.50 -12.05 4.69
C PHE A 291 -17.19 -11.35 3.52
N PHE A 292 -16.90 -11.75 2.27
CA PHE A 292 -17.51 -11.12 1.08
C PHE A 292 -19.02 -11.39 1.02
N PHE A 293 -19.48 -12.56 1.47
CA PHE A 293 -20.90 -12.85 1.64
C PHE A 293 -21.59 -11.89 2.62
N ALA A 294 -21.06 -11.76 3.84
CA ALA A 294 -21.59 -10.85 4.85
C ALA A 294 -21.44 -9.37 4.43
N GLY A 295 -20.34 -9.06 3.74
CA GLY A 295 -20.04 -7.76 3.15
C GLY A 295 -21.06 -7.37 2.09
N GLY A 296 -21.45 -8.30 1.21
CA GLY A 296 -22.48 -8.10 0.19
C GLY A 296 -23.84 -7.78 0.80
N HIS A 297 -24.27 -8.54 1.81
CA HIS A 297 -25.49 -8.22 2.56
C HIS A 297 -25.45 -6.79 3.12
N ALA A 298 -24.35 -6.40 3.78
CA ALA A 298 -24.18 -5.05 4.32
C ALA A 298 -24.05 -3.96 3.25
N ASN A 299 -23.56 -4.29 2.04
CA ASN A 299 -23.43 -3.38 0.92
C ASN A 299 -24.80 -3.09 0.30
N LEU A 300 -25.64 -4.12 0.13
CA LEU A 300 -26.99 -3.99 -0.42
C LEU A 300 -27.90 -3.17 0.50
N LEU A 301 -27.94 -3.48 1.79
CA LEU A 301 -28.77 -2.75 2.75
C LEU A 301 -28.42 -1.25 2.74
N SER A 302 -27.13 -0.93 2.71
CA SER A 302 -26.69 0.46 2.67
C SER A 302 -26.98 1.15 1.34
N TRP A 303 -26.97 0.41 0.22
CA TRP A 303 -27.41 0.95 -1.07
C TRP A 303 -28.93 1.22 -1.08
N GLN A 304 -29.71 0.34 -0.46
CA GLN A 304 -31.16 0.52 -0.30
C GLN A 304 -31.50 1.70 0.62
N GLU A 305 -30.77 1.86 1.73
CA GLU A 305 -30.88 3.02 2.62
C GLU A 305 -30.59 4.33 1.88
N VAL A 306 -29.51 4.38 1.10
CA VAL A 306 -29.17 5.58 0.31
C VAL A 306 -30.26 5.89 -0.72
N GLN A 307 -30.83 4.90 -1.39
CA GLN A 307 -31.95 5.09 -2.32
C GLN A 307 -33.24 5.54 -1.62
N ALA A 308 -33.53 4.99 -0.44
CA ALA A 308 -34.68 5.39 0.36
C ALA A 308 -34.58 6.87 0.78
N ASP A 309 -33.36 7.34 1.06
CA ASP A 309 -33.03 8.75 1.33
C ASP A 309 -32.90 9.62 0.06
N HIS A 310 -33.30 9.10 -1.11
CA HIS A 310 -33.18 9.76 -2.42
C HIS A 310 -31.74 10.17 -2.80
N GLY A 311 -30.75 9.52 -2.20
CA GLY A 311 -29.35 9.63 -2.59
C GLY A 311 -29.02 8.72 -3.77
N GLY A 312 -27.90 9.02 -4.43
CA GLY A 312 -27.39 8.23 -5.56
C GLY A 312 -26.02 7.62 -5.29
N TYR A 313 -25.32 7.33 -6.39
CA TYR A 313 -24.07 6.59 -6.41
C TYR A 313 -22.94 7.29 -5.65
N GLY A 314 -22.78 8.59 -5.85
CA GLY A 314 -21.72 9.38 -5.21
C GLY A 314 -21.87 9.40 -3.69
N ARG A 315 -23.11 9.53 -3.19
CA ARG A 315 -23.43 9.45 -1.76
C ARG A 315 -23.16 8.07 -1.18
N TYR A 316 -23.51 7.01 -1.90
CA TYR A 316 -23.21 5.64 -1.49
C TYR A 316 -21.70 5.38 -1.37
N LEU A 317 -20.90 5.68 -2.40
CA LEU A 317 -19.46 5.41 -2.37
C LEU A 317 -18.73 6.20 -1.30
N SER A 318 -18.97 7.52 -1.24
CA SER A 318 -18.30 8.40 -0.31
C SER A 318 -18.64 8.09 1.16
N SER A 319 -19.88 7.70 1.44
CA SER A 319 -20.28 7.28 2.79
C SER A 319 -19.56 5.98 3.18
N ARG A 320 -19.49 5.00 2.29
CA ARG A 320 -18.92 3.67 2.58
C ARG A 320 -17.40 3.60 2.58
N ILE A 321 -16.71 4.39 1.75
CA ILE A 321 -15.29 4.22 1.49
C ILE A 321 -14.43 5.30 2.16
N SER A 322 -14.95 6.53 2.32
CA SER A 322 -14.16 7.64 2.89
C SER A 322 -13.63 7.34 4.29
N TRP A 323 -14.36 6.57 5.11
CA TRP A 323 -13.87 6.15 6.42
C TRP A 323 -12.86 5.00 6.35
N LEU A 324 -12.92 4.13 5.31
CA LEU A 324 -12.04 2.96 5.18
C LEU A 324 -10.63 3.37 4.77
N LEU A 325 -10.51 4.37 3.90
CA LEU A 325 -9.20 4.82 3.42
C LEU A 325 -8.38 5.58 4.48
N ARG A 326 -9.01 6.15 5.51
CA ARG A 326 -8.32 6.90 6.57
C ARG A 326 -7.35 6.05 7.40
N PRO A 327 -7.77 4.92 8.00
CA PRO A 327 -6.87 4.04 8.75
C PRO A 327 -5.82 3.40 7.83
N VAL A 328 -6.18 3.12 6.58
CA VAL A 328 -5.28 2.57 5.55
C VAL A 328 -4.16 3.56 5.25
N LEU A 329 -4.48 4.83 5.05
CA LEU A 329 -3.47 5.87 4.85
C LEU A 329 -2.55 5.99 6.07
N GLY A 330 -3.11 5.96 7.28
CA GLY A 330 -2.30 5.96 8.51
C GLY A 330 -1.35 4.78 8.59
N PHE A 331 -1.83 3.59 8.22
CA PHE A 331 -1.03 2.37 8.15
C PHE A 331 0.07 2.47 7.09
N VAL A 332 -0.25 2.87 5.86
CA VAL A 332 0.71 3.04 4.76
C VAL A 332 1.80 4.04 5.16
N LEU A 333 1.43 5.20 5.72
CA LEU A 333 2.40 6.21 6.14
C LEU A 333 3.30 5.69 7.28
N ALA A 334 2.75 4.96 8.25
CA ALA A 334 3.55 4.37 9.31
C ALA A 334 4.55 3.34 8.76
N TRP A 335 4.11 2.49 7.84
CA TRP A 335 4.92 1.43 7.23
C TRP A 335 5.90 1.91 6.16
N LEU A 336 5.70 3.10 5.59
CA LEU A 336 6.72 3.77 4.80
C LEU A 336 7.87 4.28 5.68
N VAL A 337 7.61 4.67 6.94
CA VAL A 337 8.65 5.20 7.85
C VAL A 337 9.37 4.10 8.63
N LEU A 338 8.67 3.02 8.99
CA LEU A 338 9.21 1.97 9.86
C LEU A 338 10.49 1.26 9.36
N PRO A 339 10.74 1.09 8.06
CA PRO A 339 12.01 0.54 7.57
C PRO A 339 13.25 1.33 7.99
N LEU A 340 13.12 2.64 8.27
CA LEU A 340 14.26 3.50 8.60
C LEU A 340 15.02 3.08 9.87
N PRO A 341 14.36 2.92 11.05
CA PRO A 341 15.03 2.37 12.22
C PRO A 341 15.69 1.02 11.99
N LEU A 342 15.10 0.14 11.19
CA LEU A 342 15.65 -1.20 10.92
C LEU A 342 16.95 -1.12 10.12
N GLU A 343 17.01 -0.22 9.14
CA GLU A 343 18.24 0.02 8.39
C GLU A 343 19.32 0.72 9.24
N LEU A 344 18.94 1.62 10.15
CA LEU A 344 19.88 2.25 11.09
C LEU A 344 20.49 1.24 12.07
N LEU A 345 19.81 0.10 12.28
CA LEU A 345 20.28 -1.03 13.06
C LEU A 345 21.00 -2.09 12.21
N ASP A 346 21.40 -1.76 10.97
CA ASP A 346 22.11 -2.62 10.03
C ASP A 346 21.42 -3.97 9.74
N VAL A 347 20.08 -4.00 9.80
CA VAL A 347 19.31 -5.20 9.41
C VAL A 347 19.49 -5.44 7.89
N PRO A 348 19.86 -6.66 7.46
CA PRO A 348 20.01 -7.03 6.05
C PRO A 348 18.81 -6.64 5.20
N LYS A 349 19.09 -6.00 4.06
CA LYS A 349 18.11 -5.37 3.16
C LYS A 349 17.05 -6.34 2.67
N VAL A 350 17.46 -7.55 2.30
CA VAL A 350 16.56 -8.63 1.85
C VAL A 350 15.48 -8.92 2.90
N ARG A 351 15.84 -8.85 4.20
CA ARG A 351 14.89 -9.05 5.30
C ARG A 351 13.90 -7.90 5.40
N VAL A 352 14.36 -6.65 5.29
CA VAL A 352 13.50 -5.45 5.32
C VAL A 352 12.50 -5.44 4.15
N GLU A 353 12.94 -5.79 2.95
CA GLU A 353 12.09 -5.84 1.74
C GLU A 353 11.11 -7.02 1.77
N ALA A 354 11.54 -8.20 2.21
CA ALA A 354 10.66 -9.35 2.41
C ALA A 354 9.58 -9.02 3.44
N PHE A 355 9.96 -8.34 4.52
CA PHE A 355 9.03 -7.88 5.55
C PHE A 355 8.03 -6.86 5.03
N GLY A 356 8.49 -5.84 4.29
CA GLY A 356 7.61 -4.84 3.67
C GLY A 356 6.59 -5.47 2.72
N ARG A 357 6.98 -6.47 1.92
CA ARG A 357 6.06 -7.22 1.04
C ARG A 357 5.08 -8.09 1.80
N LEU A 358 5.54 -8.79 2.85
CA LEU A 358 4.69 -9.63 3.70
C LEU A 358 3.52 -8.83 4.31
N ILE A 359 3.78 -7.57 4.67
CA ILE A 359 2.81 -6.70 5.32
C ILE A 359 1.85 -6.05 4.33
N ALA A 360 2.36 -5.70 3.15
CA ALA A 360 1.55 -5.14 2.09
C ALA A 360 0.61 -6.18 1.49
N TYR A 361 1.03 -7.45 1.44
CA TYR A 361 0.29 -8.52 0.76
C TYR A 361 -1.19 -8.59 1.19
N PRO A 362 -1.55 -8.65 2.48
CA PRO A 362 -2.95 -8.75 2.89
C PRO A 362 -3.84 -7.59 2.43
N LEU A 363 -3.28 -6.41 2.12
CA LEU A 363 -4.05 -5.27 1.60
C LEU A 363 -4.83 -5.60 0.30
N TRP A 364 -4.49 -6.68 -0.41
CA TRP A 364 -5.23 -7.15 -1.58
C TRP A 364 -6.72 -7.31 -1.28
N PHE A 365 -7.04 -7.83 -0.10
CA PHE A 365 -8.40 -8.10 0.34
C PHE A 365 -9.21 -6.82 0.44
N LEU A 366 -8.59 -5.77 0.97
CA LEU A 366 -9.20 -4.44 1.04
C LEU A 366 -9.40 -3.87 -0.38
N GLY A 367 -8.39 -3.96 -1.25
CA GLY A 367 -8.49 -3.49 -2.63
C GLY A 367 -9.67 -4.12 -3.37
N VAL A 368 -9.82 -5.45 -3.27
CA VAL A 368 -10.96 -6.19 -3.84
C VAL A 368 -12.27 -5.78 -3.17
N TYR A 369 -12.29 -5.55 -1.85
CA TYR A 369 -13.49 -5.07 -1.14
C TYR A 369 -13.95 -3.69 -1.62
N LEU A 370 -13.02 -2.76 -1.88
CA LEU A 370 -13.35 -1.45 -2.45
C LEU A 370 -14.05 -1.58 -3.80
N VAL A 371 -13.58 -2.48 -4.67
CA VAL A 371 -14.21 -2.78 -5.97
C VAL A 371 -15.60 -3.40 -5.77
N ALA A 372 -15.75 -4.35 -4.86
CA ALA A 372 -17.04 -4.98 -4.56
C ALA A 372 -18.09 -3.95 -4.09
N VAL A 373 -17.69 -3.01 -3.22
CA VAL A 373 -18.52 -1.86 -2.84
C VAL A 373 -18.85 -1.02 -4.08
N ALA A 374 -17.86 -0.67 -4.89
CA ALA A 374 -18.06 0.17 -6.08
C ALA A 374 -19.10 -0.39 -7.06
N VAL A 375 -19.07 -1.71 -7.27
CA VAL A 375 -19.92 -2.44 -8.21
C VAL A 375 -21.28 -2.82 -7.61
N THR A 376 -21.50 -2.62 -6.30
CA THR A 376 -22.75 -2.99 -5.61
C THR A 376 -24.03 -2.51 -6.30
N PRO A 377 -24.16 -1.25 -6.76
CA PRO A 377 -25.40 -0.77 -7.39
C PRO A 377 -25.73 -1.49 -8.70
N LEU A 378 -24.72 -1.73 -9.54
CA LEU A 378 -24.87 -2.51 -10.77
C LEU A 378 -25.31 -3.94 -10.45
N MET A 379 -24.68 -4.56 -9.46
CA MET A 379 -25.01 -5.92 -9.03
C MET A 379 -26.39 -6.00 -8.39
N ALA A 380 -26.82 -4.97 -7.66
CA ALA A 380 -28.16 -4.89 -7.08
C ALA A 380 -29.22 -4.76 -8.17
N TRP A 381 -28.94 -3.98 -9.22
CA TRP A 381 -29.80 -3.89 -10.40
C TRP A 381 -29.88 -5.24 -11.16
N LEU A 382 -28.73 -5.90 -11.37
CA LEU A 382 -28.67 -7.23 -11.97
C LEU A 382 -29.41 -8.27 -11.12
N HIS A 383 -29.28 -8.20 -9.80
CA HIS A 383 -30.04 -9.04 -8.87
C HIS A 383 -31.55 -8.81 -9.04
N GLY A 384 -32.00 -7.57 -9.18
CA GLY A 384 -33.42 -7.28 -9.40
C GLY A 384 -33.98 -7.84 -10.71
N ARG A 385 -33.19 -7.84 -11.80
CA ARG A 385 -33.65 -8.24 -13.15
C ARG A 385 -33.35 -9.68 -13.53
N LEU A 386 -32.16 -10.17 -13.21
CA LEU A 386 -31.61 -11.46 -13.62
C LEU A 386 -31.17 -12.24 -12.37
N ARG A 387 -32.11 -12.44 -11.44
CA ARG A 387 -31.87 -13.06 -10.12
C ARG A 387 -30.96 -14.29 -10.21
N LEU A 388 -31.39 -15.32 -10.95
CA LEU A 388 -30.63 -16.57 -11.09
C LEU A 388 -29.57 -16.52 -12.20
N GLY A 389 -29.79 -15.72 -13.24
CA GLY A 389 -28.85 -15.59 -14.36
C GLY A 389 -27.51 -14.99 -13.94
N THR A 390 -27.53 -14.02 -13.03
CA THR A 390 -26.34 -13.32 -12.55
C THR A 390 -25.33 -14.23 -11.83
N PRO A 391 -25.69 -14.97 -10.76
CA PRO A 391 -24.75 -15.87 -10.10
C PRO A 391 -24.33 -17.04 -11.01
N LEU A 392 -25.22 -17.53 -11.88
CA LEU A 392 -24.87 -18.59 -12.83
C LEU A 392 -23.83 -18.11 -13.84
N ALA A 393 -24.02 -16.93 -14.42
CA ALA A 393 -23.06 -16.33 -15.34
C ALA A 393 -21.70 -16.10 -14.66
N LEU A 394 -21.70 -15.61 -13.40
CA LEU A 394 -20.46 -15.44 -12.63
C LEU A 394 -19.72 -16.78 -12.43
N VAL A 395 -20.43 -17.86 -12.07
CA VAL A 395 -19.84 -19.20 -11.93
C VAL A 395 -19.26 -19.69 -13.26
N VAL A 396 -20.00 -19.56 -14.36
CA VAL A 396 -19.54 -19.96 -15.69
C VAL A 396 -18.27 -19.21 -16.09
N VAL A 397 -18.24 -17.89 -15.88
CA VAL A 397 -17.05 -17.07 -16.20
C VAL A 397 -15.88 -17.47 -15.29
N MET A 398 -16.09 -17.69 -13.99
CA MET A 398 -15.02 -18.10 -13.06
C MET A 398 -14.39 -19.44 -13.45
N VAL A 399 -15.22 -20.44 -13.78
CA VAL A 399 -14.77 -21.75 -14.25
C VAL A 399 -14.03 -21.62 -15.59
N SER A 400 -14.53 -20.78 -16.49
CA SER A 400 -13.88 -20.52 -17.78
C SER A 400 -12.50 -19.86 -17.60
N VAL A 401 -12.39 -18.86 -16.72
CA VAL A 401 -11.11 -18.20 -16.39
C VAL A 401 -10.12 -19.19 -15.79
N ASP A 402 -10.57 -20.06 -14.88
CA ASP A 402 -9.71 -21.09 -14.28
C ASP A 402 -9.26 -22.14 -15.31
N GLY A 403 -10.16 -22.53 -16.23
CA GLY A 403 -9.85 -23.43 -17.34
C GLY A 403 -8.83 -22.82 -18.31
N VAL A 404 -9.02 -21.57 -18.75
CA VAL A 404 -8.07 -20.85 -19.61
C VAL A 404 -6.73 -20.69 -18.91
N ARG A 405 -6.73 -20.32 -17.63
CA ARG A 405 -5.51 -20.24 -16.81
C ARG A 405 -4.76 -21.57 -16.79
N ALA A 406 -5.46 -22.68 -16.59
CA ALA A 406 -4.87 -24.00 -16.52
C ALA A 406 -4.32 -24.48 -17.88
N VAL A 407 -5.04 -24.22 -18.97
CA VAL A 407 -4.67 -24.67 -20.33
C VAL A 407 -3.54 -23.84 -20.94
N PHE A 408 -3.52 -22.52 -20.71
CA PHE A 408 -2.57 -21.59 -21.34
C PHE A 408 -1.48 -21.08 -20.39
N ASP A 409 -1.35 -21.63 -19.17
CA ASP A 409 -0.49 -21.13 -18.08
C ASP A 409 -0.61 -19.60 -17.84
N TRP A 410 -1.82 -19.06 -18.04
CA TRP A 410 -2.09 -17.62 -17.92
C TRP A 410 -2.25 -17.19 -16.46
N ARG A 411 -1.17 -17.25 -15.69
CA ARG A 411 -1.16 -17.02 -14.23
C ARG A 411 -1.71 -15.66 -13.82
N THR A 412 -1.34 -14.60 -14.54
CA THR A 412 -1.78 -13.23 -14.24
C THR A 412 -3.28 -13.04 -14.46
N GLY A 413 -3.86 -13.64 -15.50
CA GLY A 413 -5.30 -13.59 -15.77
C GLY A 413 -6.13 -14.31 -14.71
N GLY A 414 -5.56 -15.34 -14.06
CA GLY A 414 -6.22 -16.06 -12.97
C GLY A 414 -6.65 -15.17 -11.80
N TYR A 415 -5.97 -14.05 -11.55
CA TYR A 415 -6.36 -13.10 -10.49
C TYR A 415 -7.70 -12.39 -10.76
N LEU A 416 -8.24 -12.46 -11.99
CA LEU A 416 -9.61 -12.01 -12.28
C LEU A 416 -10.64 -12.75 -11.41
N ASN A 417 -10.37 -14.01 -11.04
CA ASN A 417 -11.23 -14.78 -10.15
C ASN A 417 -11.29 -14.22 -8.72
N LEU A 418 -10.36 -13.37 -8.28
CA LEU A 418 -10.49 -12.64 -7.00
C LEU A 418 -11.70 -11.71 -7.04
N LEU A 419 -11.84 -10.93 -8.12
CA LEU A 419 -12.93 -9.98 -8.29
C LEU A 419 -14.25 -10.71 -8.55
N LEU A 420 -14.24 -11.70 -9.45
CA LEU A 420 -15.44 -12.47 -9.78
C LEU A 420 -15.96 -13.24 -8.56
N GLY A 421 -15.07 -13.89 -7.80
CA GLY A 421 -15.43 -14.57 -6.56
C GLY A 421 -16.00 -13.62 -5.51
N ALA A 422 -15.39 -12.45 -5.31
CA ALA A 422 -15.91 -11.44 -4.41
C ALA A 422 -17.32 -10.96 -4.79
N VAL A 423 -17.56 -10.71 -6.09
CA VAL A 423 -18.87 -10.29 -6.61
C VAL A 423 -19.91 -11.41 -6.57
N PHE A 424 -19.51 -12.67 -6.82
CA PHE A 424 -20.36 -13.85 -6.66
C PHE A 424 -20.82 -14.02 -5.21
N LEU A 425 -19.89 -13.92 -4.25
CA LEU A 425 -20.22 -14.03 -2.83
C LEU A 425 -21.08 -12.86 -2.37
N GLN A 426 -20.83 -11.67 -2.91
CA GLN A 426 -21.70 -10.51 -2.71
C GLN A 426 -23.13 -10.79 -3.19
N GLN A 427 -23.31 -11.41 -4.36
CA GLN A 427 -24.63 -11.85 -4.85
C GLN A 427 -25.31 -12.85 -3.93
N LEU A 428 -24.59 -13.84 -3.41
CA LEU A 428 -25.14 -14.75 -2.39
C LEU A 428 -25.60 -13.99 -1.13
N GLY A 429 -24.88 -12.94 -0.74
CA GLY A 429 -25.29 -12.02 0.33
C GLY A 429 -26.59 -11.27 0.02
N PHE A 430 -26.87 -10.97 -1.26
CA PHE A 430 -28.13 -10.35 -1.70
C PHE A 430 -29.31 -11.31 -1.59
N PHE A 431 -29.12 -12.58 -1.99
CA PHE A 431 -30.11 -13.65 -1.75
C PHE A 431 -30.36 -13.92 -0.26
N TYR A 432 -29.38 -13.65 0.60
CA TYR A 432 -29.61 -13.69 2.04
C TYR A 432 -30.47 -12.52 2.51
N ALA A 433 -30.16 -11.30 2.03
CA ALA A 433 -30.91 -10.08 2.36
C ALA A 433 -32.39 -10.20 1.97
N ASP A 434 -32.68 -10.65 0.76
CA ASP A 434 -34.06 -10.80 0.25
C ASP A 434 -34.80 -12.03 0.83
N GLY A 435 -34.12 -12.84 1.65
CA GLY A 435 -34.68 -14.01 2.31
C GLY A 435 -34.77 -15.26 1.45
N SER A 436 -34.35 -15.24 0.19
CA SER A 436 -34.37 -16.42 -0.69
C SER A 436 -33.45 -17.53 -0.19
N LEU A 437 -32.25 -17.18 0.27
CA LEU A 437 -31.33 -18.16 0.87
C LEU A 437 -31.91 -18.77 2.16
N ARG A 438 -32.70 -17.98 2.91
CA ARG A 438 -33.38 -18.41 4.14
C ARG A 438 -34.55 -19.37 3.88
N ARG A 439 -35.09 -19.40 2.65
CA ARG A 439 -36.16 -20.33 2.24
C ARG A 439 -35.65 -21.71 1.81
N ILE A 440 -34.34 -21.85 1.59
CA ILE A 440 -33.75 -23.15 1.24
C ILE A 440 -33.86 -24.10 2.43
N SER A 441 -34.30 -25.33 2.18
CA SER A 441 -34.45 -26.32 3.25
C SER A 441 -33.10 -26.65 3.89
N ARG A 442 -33.11 -26.85 5.23
CA ARG A 442 -31.91 -27.26 5.97
C ARG A 442 -31.31 -28.57 5.46
N LYS A 443 -32.14 -29.48 4.91
CA LYS A 443 -31.68 -30.72 4.29
C LYS A 443 -30.80 -30.45 3.07
N VAL A 444 -31.26 -29.58 2.16
CA VAL A 444 -30.48 -29.20 0.97
C VAL A 444 -29.17 -28.51 1.37
N LEU A 445 -29.21 -27.58 2.33
CA LEU A 445 -28.00 -26.93 2.85
C LEU A 445 -27.02 -27.97 3.46
N GLY A 446 -27.54 -28.95 4.20
CA GLY A 446 -26.75 -30.04 4.78
C GLY A 446 -26.07 -30.91 3.72
N VAL A 447 -26.81 -31.30 2.68
CA VAL A 447 -26.28 -32.09 1.55
C VAL A 447 -25.19 -31.31 0.79
N VAL A 448 -25.44 -30.04 0.46
CA VAL A 448 -24.44 -29.22 -0.23
C VAL A 448 -23.19 -29.02 0.63
N ALA A 449 -23.36 -28.76 1.94
CA ALA A 449 -22.24 -28.64 2.86
C ALA A 449 -21.44 -29.96 2.96
N SER A 450 -22.10 -31.12 3.04
CA SER A 450 -21.42 -32.42 3.13
C SER A 450 -20.71 -32.83 1.84
N LEU A 451 -21.18 -32.35 0.68
CA LEU A 451 -20.53 -32.57 -0.62
C LEU A 451 -19.25 -31.75 -0.83
N THR A 452 -19.02 -30.71 -0.02
CA THR A 452 -17.85 -29.83 -0.15
C THR A 452 -16.53 -30.60 -0.11
N VAL A 453 -16.33 -31.42 0.93
CA VAL A 453 -15.10 -32.19 1.14
C VAL A 453 -14.84 -33.20 0.02
N PRO A 454 -15.79 -34.10 -0.35
CA PRO A 454 -15.52 -35.08 -1.41
C PRO A 454 -15.27 -34.41 -2.77
N VAL A 455 -15.96 -33.31 -3.09
CA VAL A 455 -15.72 -32.58 -4.35
C VAL A 455 -14.33 -31.93 -4.35
N LEU A 456 -13.92 -31.29 -3.26
CA LEU A 456 -12.56 -30.74 -3.14
C LEU A 456 -11.49 -31.82 -3.25
N LEU A 457 -11.68 -32.96 -2.58
CA LEU A 457 -10.76 -34.09 -2.69
C LEU A 457 -10.68 -34.59 -4.13
N ALA A 458 -11.80 -34.74 -4.83
CA ALA A 458 -11.81 -35.15 -6.23
C ALA A 458 -11.09 -34.15 -7.15
N LEU A 459 -11.31 -32.84 -6.96
CA LEU A 459 -10.60 -31.80 -7.71
C LEU A 459 -9.10 -31.86 -7.45
N ILE A 460 -8.68 -32.08 -6.21
CA ILE A 460 -7.27 -32.18 -5.85
C ILE A 460 -6.63 -33.45 -6.44
N THR A 461 -7.28 -34.60 -6.30
CA THR A 461 -6.70 -35.89 -6.71
C THR A 461 -6.72 -36.09 -8.23
N TYR A 462 -7.79 -35.67 -8.90
CA TYR A 462 -7.99 -35.90 -10.33
C TYR A 462 -7.76 -34.65 -11.19
N GLY A 463 -7.97 -33.45 -10.64
CA GLY A 463 -7.81 -32.18 -11.34
C GLY A 463 -6.45 -31.51 -11.15
N GLY A 464 -5.56 -32.06 -10.32
CA GLY A 464 -4.21 -31.51 -10.09
C GLY A 464 -4.20 -30.17 -9.34
N TYR A 465 -5.29 -29.81 -8.67
CA TYR A 465 -5.36 -28.57 -7.90
C TYR A 465 -4.52 -28.65 -6.61
N PRO A 466 -3.95 -27.51 -6.14
CA PRO A 466 -3.23 -27.47 -4.87
C PRO A 466 -4.10 -27.95 -3.71
N ARG A 467 -3.48 -28.50 -2.65
CA ARG A 467 -4.21 -28.93 -1.45
C ARG A 467 -4.59 -27.75 -0.54
N THR A 468 -3.81 -26.67 -0.61
CA THR A 468 -3.93 -25.49 0.26
C THR A 468 -4.89 -24.46 -0.30
N MET A 469 -5.74 -23.91 0.56
CA MET A 469 -6.72 -22.84 0.21
C MET A 469 -6.20 -21.44 0.55
N MET A 470 -5.11 -21.38 1.32
CA MET A 470 -4.37 -20.18 1.68
C MET A 470 -2.90 -20.40 1.31
N ALA A 471 -2.16 -19.31 1.06
CA ALA A 471 -0.72 -19.40 0.86
C ALA A 471 -0.05 -19.97 2.13
N LEU A 472 0.72 -21.04 1.95
CA LEU A 472 1.53 -21.66 2.99
C LEU A 472 3.01 -21.38 2.68
N PRO A 473 3.80 -20.85 3.62
CA PRO A 473 5.22 -20.64 3.36
C PRO A 473 5.90 -21.99 3.03
N GLY A 474 6.75 -22.01 2.00
CA GLY A 474 7.40 -23.22 1.49
C GLY A 474 6.61 -23.99 0.42
N GLU A 475 5.34 -23.69 0.17
CA GLU A 475 4.60 -24.23 -0.98
C GLU A 475 4.66 -23.29 -2.19
N ALA A 476 4.86 -23.85 -3.38
CA ALA A 476 4.99 -23.07 -4.61
C ALA A 476 3.67 -22.44 -5.10
N SER A 477 2.50 -22.96 -4.70
CA SER A 477 1.19 -22.45 -5.12
C SER A 477 0.08 -22.79 -4.13
N SER A 478 -1.01 -22.02 -4.16
CA SER A 478 -2.23 -22.30 -3.39
C SER A 478 -3.47 -21.96 -4.23
N ASN A 479 -4.64 -22.47 -3.86
CA ASN A 479 -5.89 -22.16 -4.55
C ASN A 479 -6.34 -20.69 -4.42
N LEU A 480 -5.60 -19.83 -3.70
CA LEU A 480 -5.82 -18.38 -3.62
C LEU A 480 -4.92 -17.57 -4.57
N SER A 481 -3.83 -18.17 -5.06
CA SER A 481 -2.80 -17.45 -5.81
C SER A 481 -2.36 -18.24 -7.04
N PRO A 482 -3.06 -18.07 -8.18
CA PRO A 482 -4.33 -17.34 -8.36
C PRO A 482 -5.58 -18.16 -7.96
N PRO A 483 -6.76 -17.53 -7.74
CA PRO A 483 -7.97 -18.24 -7.32
C PRO A 483 -8.51 -19.27 -8.30
N THR A 484 -8.77 -20.46 -7.81
CA THR A 484 -9.29 -21.60 -8.58
C THR A 484 -10.74 -21.93 -8.24
N VAL A 485 -11.36 -22.84 -9.00
CA VAL A 485 -12.70 -23.38 -8.75
C VAL A 485 -12.82 -24.05 -7.37
N CYS A 486 -11.71 -24.51 -6.79
CA CYS A 486 -11.69 -25.05 -5.43
C CYS A 486 -12.18 -24.01 -4.39
N LEU A 487 -11.83 -22.73 -4.55
CA LEU A 487 -12.33 -21.69 -3.65
C LEU A 487 -13.83 -21.45 -3.83
N LEU A 488 -14.37 -21.62 -5.04
CA LEU A 488 -15.81 -21.55 -5.28
C LEU A 488 -16.55 -22.67 -4.53
N VAL A 489 -16.07 -23.90 -4.64
CA VAL A 489 -16.65 -25.07 -3.93
C VAL A 489 -16.57 -24.86 -2.42
N LEU A 490 -15.40 -24.46 -1.91
CA LEU A 490 -15.20 -24.16 -0.50
C LEU A 490 -16.16 -23.07 -0.01
N ALA A 491 -16.32 -21.99 -0.78
CA ALA A 491 -17.18 -20.88 -0.41
C ALA A 491 -18.65 -21.28 -0.31
N ILE A 492 -19.15 -22.06 -1.27
CA ILE A 492 -20.52 -22.57 -1.27
C ILE A 492 -20.74 -23.45 -0.02
N GLY A 493 -19.82 -24.36 0.25
CA GLY A 493 -19.85 -25.22 1.43
C GLY A 493 -19.88 -24.44 2.74
N GLN A 494 -18.99 -23.46 2.89
CA GLN A 494 -18.93 -22.60 4.06
C GLN A 494 -20.20 -21.75 4.21
N ILE A 495 -20.76 -21.21 3.13
CA ILE A 495 -22.02 -20.45 3.16
C ILE A 495 -23.19 -21.34 3.62
N CYS A 496 -23.28 -22.56 3.11
CA CYS A 496 -24.28 -23.54 3.57
C CYS A 496 -24.10 -23.86 5.07
N LEU A 497 -22.86 -24.06 5.52
CA LEU A 497 -22.55 -24.34 6.92
C LEU A 497 -22.96 -23.18 7.84
N VAL A 498 -22.59 -21.94 7.49
CA VAL A 498 -22.98 -20.78 8.32
C VAL A 498 -24.50 -20.59 8.28
N ALA A 499 -25.15 -20.78 7.14
CA ALA A 499 -26.61 -20.72 7.04
C ALA A 499 -27.31 -21.74 7.96
N LEU A 500 -26.77 -22.95 8.12
CA LEU A 500 -27.26 -23.95 9.08
C LEU A 500 -27.06 -23.53 10.55
N LEU A 501 -25.96 -22.85 10.85
CA LEU A 501 -25.62 -22.38 12.20
C LEU A 501 -26.37 -21.10 12.59
N ARG A 502 -26.99 -20.41 11.62
CA ARG A 502 -27.62 -19.10 11.78
C ARG A 502 -28.47 -18.98 13.03
N ASP A 503 -29.45 -19.87 13.21
CA ASP A 503 -30.45 -19.70 14.27
C ASP A 503 -29.83 -19.90 15.65
N ARG A 504 -28.90 -20.86 15.79
CA ARG A 504 -28.15 -21.10 17.04
C ARG A 504 -27.21 -19.93 17.37
N THR A 505 -26.53 -19.37 16.39
CA THR A 505 -25.67 -18.21 16.61
C THR A 505 -26.49 -16.94 16.87
N SER A 506 -27.65 -16.79 16.23
CA SER A 506 -28.53 -15.64 16.44
C SER A 506 -29.12 -15.62 17.85
N THR A 507 -29.53 -16.78 18.39
CA THR A 507 -29.98 -16.86 19.80
C THR A 507 -28.85 -16.56 20.78
N TRP A 508 -27.64 -17.03 20.49
CA TRP A 508 -26.45 -16.68 21.30
C TRP A 508 -26.12 -15.17 21.25
N LEU A 509 -26.23 -14.53 20.08
CA LEU A 509 -26.03 -13.09 19.89
C LEU A 509 -27.17 -12.22 20.41
N ALA A 510 -28.30 -12.82 20.82
CA ALA A 510 -29.38 -12.09 21.47
C ALA A 510 -28.93 -11.58 22.87
N GLY A 511 -27.99 -12.30 23.51
CA GLY A 511 -27.44 -11.93 24.81
C GLY A 511 -26.62 -10.63 24.78
N THR A 512 -26.82 -9.77 25.78
CA THR A 512 -26.20 -8.44 25.87
C THR A 512 -24.67 -8.51 25.97
N ARG A 513 -24.13 -9.45 26.75
CA ARG A 513 -22.67 -9.59 26.94
C ARG A 513 -21.96 -9.95 25.64
N GLN A 514 -22.49 -10.93 24.91
CA GLN A 514 -21.97 -11.43 23.64
C GLN A 514 -22.03 -10.33 22.58
N TRP A 515 -23.18 -9.66 22.47
CA TRP A 515 -23.33 -8.56 21.53
C TRP A 515 -22.41 -7.38 21.87
N ASN A 516 -22.17 -7.07 23.15
CA ASN A 516 -21.26 -5.99 23.52
C ASN A 516 -19.83 -6.22 23.01
N VAL A 517 -19.34 -7.47 23.01
CA VAL A 517 -18.03 -7.81 22.43
C VAL A 517 -18.02 -7.58 20.92
N VAL A 518 -19.06 -8.06 20.22
CA VAL A 518 -19.20 -7.87 18.77
C VAL A 518 -19.37 -6.39 18.41
N ALA A 519 -20.14 -5.64 19.20
CA ALA A 519 -20.36 -4.21 19.04
C ALA A 519 -19.08 -3.40 19.31
N PHE A 520 -18.27 -3.82 20.28
CA PHE A 520 -16.95 -3.26 20.53
C PHE A 520 -16.04 -3.48 19.30
N ALA A 521 -15.89 -4.72 18.83
CA ALA A 521 -15.07 -5.03 17.66
C ALA A 521 -15.58 -4.34 16.37
N ARG A 522 -16.91 -4.19 16.22
CA ARG A 522 -17.53 -3.48 15.10
C ARG A 522 -17.14 -2.02 15.05
N ALA A 523 -16.87 -1.37 16.18
CA ALA A 523 -16.63 0.07 16.18
C ALA A 523 -15.27 0.45 15.57
N ALA A 524 -14.38 -0.53 15.33
CA ALA A 524 -13.09 -0.29 14.69
C ALA A 524 -12.59 -1.49 13.83
N PRO A 525 -13.31 -1.89 12.77
CA PRO A 525 -13.01 -3.13 12.05
C PRO A 525 -11.73 -3.03 11.20
N MET A 526 -11.39 -1.85 10.69
CA MET A 526 -10.19 -1.65 9.87
C MET A 526 -8.95 -1.52 10.75
N THR A 527 -9.07 -0.89 11.91
CA THR A 527 -8.08 -0.92 12.97
C THR A 527 -7.73 -2.35 13.37
N VAL A 528 -8.74 -3.19 13.60
CA VAL A 528 -8.50 -4.58 14.02
C VAL A 528 -7.69 -5.31 12.96
N TYR A 529 -8.06 -5.12 11.70
CA TYR A 529 -7.38 -5.73 10.58
C TYR A 529 -5.93 -5.24 10.40
N LEU A 530 -5.70 -3.91 10.34
CA LEU A 530 -4.39 -3.32 10.09
C LEU A 530 -3.46 -3.38 11.31
N GLY A 531 -4.02 -3.24 12.51
CA GLY A 531 -3.29 -3.40 13.78
C GLY A 531 -2.79 -4.83 13.95
N TYR A 532 -3.58 -5.81 13.53
CA TYR A 532 -3.11 -7.18 13.45
C TYR A 532 -1.92 -7.36 12.50
N LEU A 533 -1.98 -6.84 11.27
CA LEU A 533 -0.86 -6.95 10.33
C LEU A 533 0.42 -6.39 10.94
N THR A 534 0.29 -5.30 11.69
CA THR A 534 1.42 -4.66 12.37
C THR A 534 2.03 -5.55 13.46
N VAL A 535 1.19 -6.26 14.20
CA VAL A 535 1.62 -7.13 15.31
C VAL A 535 2.16 -8.46 14.82
N LEU A 536 1.51 -9.08 13.83
CA LEU A 536 2.02 -10.29 13.18
C LEU A 536 3.43 -10.02 12.66
N ALA A 537 3.61 -8.89 11.99
CA ALA A 537 4.89 -8.43 11.51
C ALA A 537 5.89 -8.28 12.67
N ALA A 538 5.56 -7.53 13.73
CA ALA A 538 6.45 -7.37 14.88
C ALA A 538 6.88 -8.73 15.49
N VAL A 539 5.95 -9.68 15.63
CA VAL A 539 6.24 -11.02 16.13
C VAL A 539 7.18 -11.78 15.18
N VAL A 540 6.88 -11.78 13.88
CA VAL A 540 7.72 -12.43 12.85
C VAL A 540 9.11 -11.81 12.81
N GLY A 541 9.21 -10.48 12.88
CA GLY A 541 10.50 -9.78 12.91
C GLY A 541 11.32 -10.12 14.15
N VAL A 542 10.71 -10.08 15.33
CA VAL A 542 11.38 -10.43 16.60
C VAL A 542 11.81 -11.89 16.63
N LEU A 543 10.94 -12.82 16.21
CA LEU A 543 11.29 -14.24 16.17
C LEU A 543 12.38 -14.53 15.13
N GLY A 544 12.42 -13.77 14.02
CA GLY A 544 13.38 -13.96 12.93
C GLY A 544 14.75 -13.33 13.22
N LEU A 545 14.81 -12.47 14.23
CA LEU A 545 16.02 -11.91 14.80
C LEU A 545 16.61 -12.79 15.92
N LEU A 546 15.82 -13.71 16.47
CA LEU A 546 16.18 -14.50 17.65
C LEU A 546 16.68 -15.92 17.33
N ASP A 547 17.00 -16.23 16.07
CA ASP A 547 17.42 -17.56 15.57
C ASP A 547 16.64 -18.71 16.23
N ALA A 548 15.52 -19.08 15.59
CA ALA A 548 14.54 -20.01 16.13
C ALA A 548 15.19 -21.27 16.78
N PRO A 549 14.65 -21.74 17.93
CA PRO A 549 15.19 -22.91 18.61
C PRO A 549 15.18 -24.14 17.70
N ASP A 550 16.21 -24.98 17.83
CA ASP A 550 16.44 -26.16 17.00
C ASP A 550 15.16 -26.97 16.72
N ALA A 551 14.81 -27.06 15.44
CA ALA A 551 13.61 -27.74 14.93
C ALA A 551 13.52 -29.22 15.35
N ALA A 552 14.64 -29.82 15.78
CA ALA A 552 14.72 -31.21 16.20
C ALA A 552 14.00 -31.53 17.53
N ALA A 553 13.68 -30.52 18.36
CA ALA A 553 13.06 -30.71 19.68
C ALA A 553 11.55 -30.39 19.73
N PHE A 554 10.92 -30.08 18.59
CA PHE A 554 9.56 -29.54 18.58
C PHE A 554 8.49 -30.63 18.36
N THR A 555 7.61 -30.84 19.36
CA THR A 555 6.41 -31.68 19.20
C THR A 555 5.13 -30.82 19.21
N VAL A 556 4.14 -31.19 18.39
CA VAL A 556 2.82 -30.51 18.34
C VAL A 556 2.11 -30.56 19.71
N ALA A 557 2.39 -31.61 20.51
CA ALA A 557 1.85 -31.78 21.85
C ALA A 557 2.39 -30.76 22.86
N ASP A 558 3.70 -30.49 22.86
CA ASP A 558 4.32 -29.48 23.73
C ASP A 558 3.85 -28.05 23.39
N TRP A 559 3.56 -27.80 22.11
CA TRP A 559 3.06 -26.51 21.64
C TRP A 559 1.61 -26.23 22.04
N LEU A 560 0.72 -27.23 21.92
CA LEU A 560 -0.66 -27.15 22.44
C LEU A 560 -0.66 -26.96 23.97
N ALA A 561 0.30 -27.57 24.66
CA ALA A 561 0.46 -27.44 26.11
C ALA A 561 1.06 -26.09 26.55
N ARG A 562 1.73 -25.33 25.67
CA ARG A 562 2.39 -24.05 25.99
C ARG A 562 2.03 -22.94 24.98
N PRO A 563 0.82 -22.36 25.04
CA PRO A 563 0.36 -21.30 24.13
C PRO A 563 1.00 -19.92 24.37
N ARG A 564 2.26 -19.88 24.84
CA ARG A 564 2.99 -18.63 25.15
C ARG A 564 3.04 -17.68 23.95
N TRP A 565 3.08 -18.21 22.73
CA TRP A 565 3.04 -17.40 21.50
C TRP A 565 1.68 -16.70 21.29
N LEU A 566 0.55 -17.34 21.63
CA LEU A 566 -0.77 -16.69 21.62
C LEU A 566 -0.81 -15.58 22.65
N ALA A 567 -0.24 -15.82 23.84
CA ALA A 567 -0.14 -14.80 24.87
C ALA A 567 0.71 -13.61 24.42
N VAL A 568 1.84 -13.84 23.75
CA VAL A 568 2.68 -12.79 23.15
C VAL A 568 1.91 -12.02 22.07
N LEU A 569 1.23 -12.72 21.17
CA LEU A 569 0.43 -12.10 20.12
C LEU A 569 -0.69 -11.25 20.72
N VAL A 570 -1.40 -11.74 21.74
CA VAL A 570 -2.43 -10.98 22.46
C VAL A 570 -1.83 -9.77 23.19
N LEU A 571 -0.69 -9.93 23.86
CA LEU A 571 -0.02 -8.87 24.63
C LEU A 571 0.45 -7.73 23.71
N LEU A 572 0.93 -8.05 22.51
CA LEU A 572 1.36 -7.06 21.51
C LEU A 572 0.16 -6.45 20.77
N LEU A 573 -0.87 -7.25 20.47
CA LEU A 573 -2.03 -6.82 19.71
C LEU A 573 -2.93 -5.90 20.53
N MET A 574 -3.12 -6.18 21.81
CA MET A 574 -4.10 -5.48 22.66
C MET A 574 -3.83 -3.97 22.78
N PRO A 575 -2.59 -3.49 23.05
CA PRO A 575 -2.29 -2.06 23.08
C PRO A 575 -2.52 -1.35 21.73
N VAL A 576 -2.12 -1.99 20.62
CA VAL A 576 -2.32 -1.46 19.26
C VAL A 576 -3.81 -1.36 18.95
N LEU A 577 -4.57 -2.42 19.24
CA LEU A 577 -6.02 -2.42 19.08
C LEU A 577 -6.67 -1.32 19.90
N LEU A 578 -6.28 -1.12 21.16
CA LEU A 578 -6.85 -0.06 22.01
C LEU A 578 -6.50 1.35 21.51
N LEU A 579 -5.26 1.58 21.10
CA LEU A 579 -4.78 2.87 20.58
C LEU A 579 -5.51 3.26 19.28
N PHE A 580 -5.61 2.32 18.35
CA PHE A 580 -6.27 2.55 17.07
C PHE A 580 -7.80 2.46 17.18
N HIS A 581 -8.36 1.77 18.19
CA HIS A 581 -9.80 1.78 18.45
C HIS A 581 -10.27 3.16 18.87
N ARG A 582 -9.45 3.87 19.65
CA ARG A 582 -9.66 5.30 19.94
C ARG A 582 -9.65 6.15 18.65
N PHE A 583 -8.84 5.80 17.66
CA PHE A 583 -8.75 6.50 16.37
C PHE A 583 -10.03 6.32 15.52
N GLU A 584 -10.55 5.10 15.40
CA GLU A 584 -11.75 4.81 14.60
C GLU A 584 -13.07 5.18 15.31
N ARG A 585 -13.16 5.02 16.63
CA ARG A 585 -14.34 5.44 17.42
C ARG A 585 -14.62 6.94 17.32
N HIS A 586 -13.57 7.77 17.30
CA HIS A 586 -13.75 9.22 17.12
C HIS A 586 -14.20 9.60 15.71
N ALA A 587 -14.05 8.73 14.71
CA ALA A 587 -14.61 8.93 13.37
C ALA A 587 -16.08 8.47 13.28
N SER A 588 -16.49 7.45 14.05
CA SER A 588 -17.89 6.99 14.14
C SER A 588 -18.80 7.88 15.00
N LEU A 589 -18.23 8.74 15.85
CA LEU A 589 -18.94 9.80 16.58
C LEU A 589 -19.41 10.97 15.69
N PHE A 590 -19.19 10.87 14.37
CA PHE A 590 -19.84 11.71 13.37
C PHE A 590 -20.84 10.91 12.51
N PRO A 591 -21.92 10.34 13.10
CA PRO A 591 -23.10 10.02 12.30
C PRO A 591 -23.60 11.33 11.70
N GLY A 592 -23.78 11.37 10.38
CA GLY A 592 -24.53 12.46 9.77
C GLY A 592 -23.81 13.81 9.67
N ALA A 593 -22.56 13.84 9.18
CA ALA A 593 -22.23 14.96 8.30
C ALA A 593 -23.18 14.86 7.09
N ARG A 594 -24.36 15.48 7.21
CA ARG A 594 -25.39 15.51 6.18
C ARG A 594 -24.72 15.89 4.87
N TRP A 595 -25.04 15.17 3.82
CA TRP A 595 -24.81 15.69 2.47
C TRP A 595 -25.51 17.04 2.40
N THR A 596 -24.73 18.12 2.36
CA THR A 596 -25.28 19.49 2.40
C THR A 596 -25.79 19.94 1.03
N THR A 597 -25.66 19.10 0.00
CA THR A 597 -25.98 19.43 -1.40
C THR A 597 -26.59 18.23 -2.11
N ALA A 598 -27.48 18.48 -3.08
CA ALA A 598 -28.01 17.47 -3.97
C ALA A 598 -26.90 16.78 -4.78
N GLU A 599 -27.08 15.50 -5.12
CA GLU A 599 -26.06 14.75 -5.87
C GLU A 599 -25.91 15.28 -7.30
N SER A 600 -24.69 15.68 -7.67
CA SER A 600 -24.35 16.23 -8.98
C SER A 600 -23.54 15.25 -9.84
N HIS A 601 -23.42 15.52 -11.15
CA HIS A 601 -22.50 14.76 -12.01
C HIS A 601 -21.05 14.83 -11.51
N ARG A 602 -20.64 15.96 -10.93
CA ARG A 602 -19.30 16.15 -10.37
C ARG A 602 -19.08 15.33 -9.12
N SER A 603 -20.06 15.23 -8.23
CA SER A 603 -19.93 14.42 -7.03
C SER A 603 -19.85 12.93 -7.37
N ARG A 604 -20.61 12.46 -8.37
CA ARG A 604 -20.50 11.09 -8.92
C ARG A 604 -19.14 10.84 -9.54
N LEU A 605 -18.64 11.76 -10.37
CA LEU A 605 -17.32 11.64 -10.99
C LEU A 605 -16.21 11.60 -9.94
N ALA A 606 -16.24 12.52 -8.96
CA ALA A 606 -15.24 12.59 -7.89
C ALA A 606 -15.27 11.32 -7.01
N ALA A 607 -16.46 10.82 -6.66
CA ALA A 607 -16.55 9.57 -5.91
C ALA A 607 -16.04 8.38 -6.71
N THR A 608 -16.38 8.27 -8.00
CA THR A 608 -15.96 7.15 -8.86
C THR A 608 -14.45 7.13 -9.06
N LEU A 609 -13.86 8.27 -9.47
CA LEU A 609 -12.41 8.42 -9.60
C LEU A 609 -11.72 8.21 -8.24
N GLY A 610 -12.34 8.70 -7.17
CA GLY A 610 -11.83 8.55 -5.82
C GLY A 610 -11.69 7.09 -5.38
N VAL A 611 -12.68 6.25 -5.70
CA VAL A 611 -12.61 4.81 -5.43
C VAL A 611 -11.62 4.12 -6.37
N ALA A 612 -11.60 4.48 -7.65
CA ALA A 612 -10.67 3.89 -8.63
C ALA A 612 -9.21 4.12 -8.23
N PHE A 613 -8.82 5.37 -7.95
CA PHE A 613 -7.46 5.69 -7.50
C PHE A 613 -7.16 5.17 -6.10
N GLY A 614 -8.15 5.14 -5.19
CA GLY A 614 -7.98 4.52 -3.88
C GLY A 614 -7.69 3.02 -3.96
N ALA A 615 -8.44 2.29 -4.79
CA ALA A 615 -8.20 0.87 -5.03
C ALA A 615 -6.87 0.63 -5.77
N LEU A 616 -6.54 1.47 -6.77
CA LEU A 616 -5.27 1.41 -7.48
C LEU A 616 -4.08 1.59 -6.54
N GLY A 617 -4.11 2.59 -5.66
CA GLY A 617 -3.04 2.80 -4.67
C GLY A 617 -2.90 1.65 -3.68
N VAL A 618 -4.01 1.13 -3.14
CA VAL A 618 -3.99 -0.02 -2.21
C VAL A 618 -3.43 -1.27 -2.89
N LEU A 619 -3.94 -1.62 -4.08
CA LEU A 619 -3.47 -2.80 -4.82
C LEU A 619 -2.05 -2.61 -5.37
N GLY A 620 -1.66 -1.38 -5.68
CA GLY A 620 -0.31 -1.06 -6.07
C GLY A 620 0.69 -1.39 -4.97
N PHE A 621 0.41 -1.02 -3.71
CA PHE A 621 1.25 -1.41 -2.58
C PHE A 621 1.34 -2.92 -2.39
N VAL A 622 0.30 -3.69 -2.73
CA VAL A 622 0.36 -5.16 -2.71
C VAL A 622 1.39 -5.67 -3.72
N ALA A 623 1.48 -5.04 -4.90
CA ALA A 623 2.41 -5.42 -5.96
C ALA A 623 3.85 -4.98 -5.65
N THR A 624 4.05 -3.75 -5.19
CA THR A 624 5.39 -3.15 -4.99
C THR A 624 5.97 -3.39 -3.59
N GLY A 625 5.13 -3.67 -2.59
CA GLY A 625 5.49 -3.48 -1.19
C GLY A 625 5.70 -1.99 -0.85
N PHE A 626 6.16 -1.72 0.38
CA PHE A 626 6.44 -0.36 0.86
C PHE A 626 7.86 0.15 0.55
N ALA A 627 8.81 -0.76 0.35
CA ALA A 627 10.22 -0.46 0.16
C ALA A 627 10.82 -1.22 -1.05
N GLY A 628 9.98 -1.63 -2.00
CA GLY A 628 10.35 -2.43 -3.17
C GLY A 628 10.42 -1.63 -4.47
N THR A 629 10.88 -2.30 -5.53
CA THR A 629 10.96 -1.76 -6.89
C THR A 629 9.58 -1.60 -7.56
N SER A 630 9.57 -0.90 -8.69
CA SER A 630 8.42 -0.87 -9.58
C SER A 630 7.95 -2.29 -9.90
N ALA A 631 6.64 -2.49 -9.88
CA ALA A 631 6.00 -3.78 -10.14
C ALA A 631 4.85 -3.60 -11.14
N THR A 632 4.54 -4.67 -11.85
CA THR A 632 3.41 -4.67 -12.78
C THR A 632 2.13 -5.11 -12.06
N LEU A 633 1.21 -4.18 -11.84
CA LEU A 633 -0.14 -4.45 -11.38
C LEU A 633 -1.05 -4.72 -12.60
N ILE A 634 -1.30 -6.00 -12.89
CA ILE A 634 -2.05 -6.51 -14.06
C ILE A 634 -1.34 -6.14 -15.37
N VAL A 635 -1.41 -4.87 -15.76
CA VAL A 635 -0.76 -4.31 -16.94
C VAL A 635 -0.12 -2.95 -16.64
N LEU A 636 -0.38 -2.33 -15.48
CA LEU A 636 0.15 -1.01 -15.12
C LEU A 636 1.48 -1.18 -14.40
N GLN A 637 2.51 -0.47 -14.87
CA GLN A 637 3.74 -0.33 -14.09
C GLN A 637 3.49 0.70 -12.99
N VAL A 638 3.70 0.29 -11.74
CA VAL A 638 3.49 1.14 -10.56
C VAL A 638 4.68 1.05 -9.63
N ASP A 639 4.96 2.12 -8.90
CA ASP A 639 5.99 2.19 -7.85
C ASP A 639 5.37 2.70 -6.53
N PRO A 640 6.04 2.53 -5.38
CA PRO A 640 5.50 2.94 -4.08
C PRO A 640 5.09 4.43 -3.99
N LEU A 641 5.82 5.34 -4.66
CA LEU A 641 5.46 6.76 -4.66
C LEU A 641 4.20 7.01 -5.49
N GLN A 642 4.09 6.43 -6.68
CA GLN A 642 2.88 6.48 -7.49
C GLN A 642 1.67 5.95 -6.71
N ASN A 643 1.84 4.81 -6.04
CA ASN A 643 0.80 4.19 -5.23
C ASN A 643 0.34 5.10 -4.08
N LEU A 644 1.26 5.83 -3.44
CA LEU A 644 0.95 6.83 -2.42
C LEU A 644 0.14 7.99 -3.02
N VAL A 645 0.55 8.51 -4.19
CA VAL A 645 -0.16 9.58 -4.90
C VAL A 645 -1.56 9.12 -5.30
N HIS A 646 -1.73 7.92 -5.86
CA HIS A 646 -3.03 7.35 -6.19
C HIS A 646 -3.92 7.19 -4.96
N LEU A 647 -3.39 6.64 -3.86
CA LEU A 647 -4.14 6.48 -2.62
C LEU A 647 -4.62 7.83 -2.06
N LEU A 648 -3.74 8.83 -2.04
CA LEU A 648 -4.06 10.17 -1.56
C LEU A 648 -5.02 10.91 -2.47
N LEU A 649 -4.86 10.81 -3.79
CA LEU A 649 -5.79 11.36 -4.77
C LEU A 649 -7.18 10.73 -4.62
N GLY A 650 -7.23 9.41 -4.47
CA GLY A 650 -8.46 8.66 -4.25
C GLY A 650 -9.20 9.13 -3.00
N TRP A 651 -8.46 9.23 -1.90
CA TRP A 651 -8.97 9.72 -0.63
C TRP A 651 -9.40 11.19 -0.69
N TYR A 652 -8.64 12.04 -1.37
CA TYR A 652 -8.94 13.45 -1.60
C TYR A 652 -10.25 13.63 -2.36
N LEU A 653 -10.42 12.96 -3.50
CA LEU A 653 -11.63 13.07 -4.32
C LEU A 653 -12.88 12.59 -3.57
N LEU A 654 -12.80 11.48 -2.83
CA LEU A 654 -13.89 11.02 -1.97
C LEU A 654 -14.23 12.02 -0.87
N HIS A 655 -13.23 12.70 -0.30
CA HIS A 655 -13.46 13.76 0.67
C HIS A 655 -14.16 14.96 0.05
N THR A 656 -13.74 15.42 -1.14
CA THR A 656 -14.38 16.55 -1.82
C THR A 656 -15.80 16.25 -2.27
N ALA A 657 -16.09 14.99 -2.65
CA ALA A 657 -17.44 14.52 -2.94
C ALA A 657 -18.32 14.59 -1.68
N ARG A 658 -17.82 14.07 -0.55
CA ARG A 658 -18.55 14.07 0.73
C ARG A 658 -18.74 15.48 1.31
N ALA A 659 -17.76 16.35 1.13
CA ALA A 659 -17.76 17.71 1.68
C ALA A 659 -18.47 18.74 0.78
N GLY A 660 -18.92 18.35 -0.42
CA GLY A 660 -19.51 19.24 -1.42
C GLY A 660 -18.52 20.17 -2.13
N THR A 661 -17.22 20.11 -1.82
CA THR A 661 -16.21 21.00 -2.40
C THR A 661 -15.82 20.64 -3.83
N CYS A 662 -16.26 19.47 -4.33
CA CYS A 662 -16.09 19.05 -5.73
C CYS A 662 -16.77 19.97 -6.76
N HIS A 663 -17.58 20.94 -6.33
CA HIS A 663 -18.12 21.98 -7.21
C HIS A 663 -17.13 23.12 -7.49
N GLY A 664 -16.03 23.21 -6.75
CA GLY A 664 -14.99 24.21 -6.92
C GLY A 664 -13.91 23.80 -7.94
N ARG A 665 -13.37 24.78 -8.68
CA ARG A 665 -12.30 24.55 -9.68
C ARG A 665 -11.03 23.98 -9.07
N ARG A 666 -10.68 24.43 -7.85
CA ARG A 666 -9.44 24.04 -7.15
C ARG A 666 -9.33 22.53 -6.97
N SER A 667 -10.45 21.85 -6.71
CA SER A 667 -10.42 20.40 -6.49
C SER A 667 -10.05 19.61 -7.72
N TRP A 668 -10.53 20.04 -8.87
CA TRP A 668 -10.23 19.39 -10.13
C TRP A 668 -8.84 19.76 -10.67
N LEU A 669 -8.40 21.01 -10.49
CA LEU A 669 -7.03 21.39 -10.82
C LEU A 669 -6.00 20.59 -10.02
N LEU A 670 -6.23 20.41 -8.71
CA LEU A 670 -5.36 19.57 -7.88
C LEU A 670 -5.37 18.11 -8.32
N ALA A 671 -6.54 17.56 -8.69
CA ALA A 671 -6.64 16.21 -9.22
C ALA A 671 -5.89 16.04 -10.56
N ALA A 672 -5.97 17.04 -11.45
CA ALA A 672 -5.23 17.04 -12.71
C ALA A 672 -3.71 17.07 -12.47
N MET A 673 -3.24 17.97 -11.60
CA MET A 673 -1.82 18.05 -11.26
C MET A 673 -1.32 16.75 -10.61
N ALA A 674 -2.13 16.08 -9.79
CA ALA A 674 -1.76 14.81 -9.18
C ALA A 674 -1.55 13.66 -10.16
N CYS A 675 -2.04 13.78 -11.39
CA CYS A 675 -1.84 12.79 -12.45
C CYS A 675 -0.57 13.03 -13.29
N VAL A 676 0.16 14.13 -13.08
CA VAL A 676 1.38 14.46 -13.83
C VAL A 676 2.62 13.68 -13.39
N PRO A 677 2.91 13.44 -12.09
CA PRO A 677 4.14 12.73 -11.70
C PRO A 677 4.30 11.35 -12.37
N PRO A 678 3.26 10.50 -12.48
CA PRO A 678 3.36 9.23 -13.19
C PRO A 678 3.68 9.34 -14.69
N LEU A 679 3.46 10.52 -15.30
CA LEU A 679 3.78 10.81 -16.70
C LEU A 679 5.20 11.32 -16.92
N LEU A 680 5.90 11.74 -15.86
CA LEU A 680 7.26 12.29 -15.92
C LEU A 680 8.36 11.23 -15.76
N VAL A 681 7.98 9.96 -15.64
CA VAL A 681 8.92 8.83 -15.61
C VAL A 681 9.54 8.66 -17.00
N LEU A 682 10.80 8.24 -17.07
CA LEU A 682 11.58 8.13 -18.32
C LEU A 682 10.91 7.21 -19.38
N GLU A 683 10.18 6.18 -18.94
CA GLU A 683 9.47 5.25 -19.81
C GLU A 683 8.07 4.91 -19.24
N PRO A 684 7.05 5.78 -19.46
CA PRO A 684 5.72 5.51 -18.95
C PRO A 684 5.02 4.50 -19.86
N ASN A 685 4.42 3.47 -19.27
CA ASN A 685 3.61 2.50 -20.02
C ASN A 685 2.40 3.19 -20.68
N THR A 686 2.10 2.87 -21.94
CA THR A 686 0.96 3.38 -22.73
C THR A 686 -0.36 3.38 -21.96
N LEU A 687 -0.70 2.29 -21.26
CA LEU A 687 -1.94 2.23 -20.47
C LEU A 687 -1.93 3.19 -19.28
N GLY A 688 -0.77 3.36 -18.65
CA GLY A 688 -0.57 4.36 -17.61
C GLY A 688 -0.74 5.78 -18.15
N VAL A 689 -0.20 6.06 -19.34
CA VAL A 689 -0.37 7.36 -20.02
C VAL A 689 -1.84 7.63 -20.29
N VAL A 690 -2.56 6.68 -20.90
CA VAL A 690 -3.99 6.82 -21.21
C VAL A 690 -4.81 7.09 -19.96
N LEU A 691 -4.59 6.35 -18.87
CA LEU A 691 -5.31 6.52 -17.61
C LEU A 691 -5.15 7.94 -17.05
N HIS A 692 -3.90 8.42 -16.95
CA HIS A 692 -3.61 9.71 -16.33
C HIS A 692 -4.01 10.88 -17.24
N VAL A 693 -3.76 10.79 -18.56
CA VAL A 693 -4.19 11.82 -19.53
C VAL A 693 -5.71 11.93 -19.58
N ALA A 694 -6.44 10.81 -19.64
CA ALA A 694 -7.90 10.82 -19.61
C ALA A 694 -8.43 11.45 -18.31
N THR A 695 -7.80 11.16 -17.17
CA THR A 695 -8.16 11.76 -15.89
C THR A 695 -7.89 13.27 -15.87
N ILE A 696 -6.76 13.72 -16.42
CA ILE A 696 -6.43 15.15 -16.55
C ILE A 696 -7.50 15.86 -17.38
N VAL A 697 -7.86 15.31 -18.54
CA VAL A 697 -8.89 15.89 -19.42
C VAL A 697 -10.24 15.97 -18.70
N LEU A 698 -10.67 14.89 -18.03
CA LEU A 698 -11.91 14.87 -17.24
C LEU A 698 -11.91 15.91 -16.12
N ALA A 699 -10.79 16.02 -15.40
CA ALA A 699 -10.65 17.00 -14.32
C ALA A 699 -10.68 18.43 -14.86
N LEU A 700 -9.97 18.73 -15.95
CA LEU A 700 -10.00 20.06 -16.57
C LEU A 700 -11.41 20.42 -17.07
N MET A 701 -12.14 19.48 -17.69
CA MET A 701 -13.55 19.70 -18.08
C MET A 701 -14.46 19.98 -16.87
N ALA A 702 -14.26 19.25 -15.77
CA ALA A 702 -14.99 19.48 -14.53
C ALA A 702 -14.65 20.84 -13.86
N ALA A 703 -13.42 21.35 -14.06
CA ALA A 703 -13.00 22.67 -13.61
C ALA A 703 -13.58 23.82 -14.46
N VAL A 704 -13.72 23.62 -15.78
CA VAL A 704 -14.17 24.67 -16.72
C VAL A 704 -15.69 24.85 -16.69
N SER A 705 -16.46 23.77 -16.52
CA SER A 705 -17.92 23.82 -16.61
C SER A 705 -18.53 24.91 -15.71
N LYS A 706 -19.36 25.79 -16.29
CA LYS A 706 -19.98 26.92 -15.56
C LYS A 706 -20.80 26.40 -14.39
N GLN A 707 -20.60 26.98 -13.20
CA GLN A 707 -21.52 26.78 -12.08
C GLN A 707 -22.90 27.26 -12.55
N HIS A 708 -23.89 26.36 -12.61
CA HIS A 708 -25.24 26.75 -12.99
C HIS A 708 -25.76 27.76 -11.95
N PRO A 709 -26.40 28.87 -12.37
CA PRO A 709 -26.91 29.88 -11.44
C PRO A 709 -27.91 29.35 -10.41
N SER A 710 -28.54 28.19 -10.66
CA SER A 710 -29.44 27.52 -9.71
C SER A 710 -28.72 27.09 -8.42
N ASP A 711 -27.43 26.76 -8.45
CA ASP A 711 -26.64 26.43 -7.25
C ASP A 711 -26.36 27.67 -6.36
N LYS A 712 -26.48 28.89 -6.92
CA LYS A 712 -26.39 30.14 -6.14
C LYS A 712 -27.72 30.52 -5.50
N ALA A 713 -28.84 30.16 -6.10
CA ALA A 713 -30.17 30.48 -5.58
C ALA A 713 -30.49 29.69 -4.30
N GLU A 714 -29.99 28.45 -4.17
CA GLU A 714 -30.16 27.63 -2.96
C GLU A 714 -29.30 28.11 -1.76
N HIS A 715 -28.40 29.08 -1.97
CA HIS A 715 -27.64 29.76 -0.91
C HIS A 715 -28.16 31.16 -0.54
N ARG A 716 -29.23 31.62 -1.19
CA ARG A 716 -30.01 32.78 -0.74
C ARG A 716 -31.43 32.31 -0.46
N GLN A 717 -31.72 31.93 0.79
CA GLN A 717 -33.10 31.98 1.25
C GLN A 717 -33.65 33.40 1.00
N PRO A 718 -34.90 33.55 0.53
CA PRO A 718 -35.54 34.85 0.45
C PRO A 718 -35.66 35.41 1.87
N GLN A 719 -35.17 36.63 2.06
CA GLN A 719 -35.61 37.44 3.20
C GLN A 719 -37.12 37.65 3.01
N GLU A 720 -37.93 36.88 3.72
CA GLU A 720 -39.32 37.25 3.97
C GLU A 720 -39.29 38.58 4.74
N ALA A 721 -39.67 39.64 4.04
CA ALA A 721 -40.04 40.90 4.64
C ALA A 721 -41.37 40.68 5.36
N LEU A 722 -41.30 40.53 6.69
CA LEU A 722 -42.45 40.69 7.57
C LEU A 722 -42.63 42.19 7.82
N VAL A 723 -43.69 42.73 7.21
CA VAL A 723 -44.48 43.85 7.75
C VAL A 723 -45.48 43.26 8.74
#